data_AF-A0A255RJS1-F1
#
_entry.id   AF-A0A255RJS1-F1
#
_cell.length_a   1.000
_cell.length_b   1.000
_cell.length_c   1.000
_cell.angle_alpha   90.00
_cell.angle_beta   90.00
_cell.angle_gamma   90.00
#
_symmetry.space_group_name_H-M   'P 1'
#
loop_
_entity.id
_entity.type
_entity.pdbx_description
1 polymer ?
#
loop_
_entity_poly.entity_id
_entity_poly.type
_entity_poly.pdbx_seq_one_letter_code
_entity_poly.pdbx_strand_id
1 'polypeptide(L)'
;MMKPKHLLSWIALLTAMDMSGSPMDQDEPAYKIVNQDSICQIFVYSPAANQGLHLAYLTDDDRWIDVGQLCTSDFGPWGSEKKMYRPFVTKANDGTWRALWSVNNSSPQFAVAYSEDLVTWRPQDYPIVKEKGIKDVVAYQMDDDSFNIYLQTAEGKRYVHADKDFRTFLEDSIEAVADDILWQRDTVTINGKVLEGNAFNIPAIHLDFIRAWHKALADDNKENGRPLPHTEAELQAYLKEKHVKLAAGNEITAQLQIQTHKSHRISDKLIGIFFEDISRAADGGLCAELLQNGDFEYHGERKGWKATTAWQGLETVSAISVENGVSKNNPHYAILTDNPVYNIGWEGIHIKHATYDVSLFARCMDGKKKQLTIALVDAENNIVAKTKVKIQGDQWNEYKSQLVVSDKYKDEPGKAIRFAVIPKGKERMAVDMLSLMPRDTYKGHGLRKDLAEVIADLHPRFVRFPGGCMLHGQGLENIYHWKESVGPQKDRKPAFNIWNYHQTRKLGFFEYFQWCEDMGAEPLPVLAAGVPCQNSQPNAKGICGQQGGIPMADMPQYVQDVLDLVEWANGDPATSAWAKMRAEAGHPAPFNLKMVGIGNEDLISTDFEQRYLMICKALKEKHPEIEVIGTVGPFHYPSSDYIEGWKIAKEHRQWIDAVDEHYYEQPGWFINHQDYYDNYDRKAPKVYLGEYAANGNNELDRALAEGIHLCNIERNGDVVEMTSYAPLLCKDGYHNWNPDMIYFDNSENIRLTESYKIQKMFGQHAGDTYIASELNLPAALKRYVGTSVVKDSKTGKTWLKVVNALPRVLKLNLNGLGNKTVEIQPRSSQVIEL
;
A
#
# COMPACT_ATOMS: atom_id res chain seq x y z
N MET A 1 -9.43 27.78 16.37
CA MET A 1 -8.65 28.07 17.61
C MET A 1 -9.02 27.07 18.71
N MET A 2 -8.46 25.85 18.67
CA MET A 2 -8.48 24.91 19.80
C MET A 2 -7.33 25.29 20.73
N LYS A 3 -7.61 25.46 22.03
CA LYS A 3 -6.59 25.72 23.05
C LYS A 3 -5.77 24.43 23.29
N PRO A 4 -4.43 24.50 23.37
CA PRO A 4 -3.58 23.32 23.56
C PRO A 4 -3.60 22.91 25.04
N LYS A 5 -4.50 22.01 25.41
CA LYS A 5 -4.44 21.33 26.73
C LYS A 5 -3.59 20.04 26.71
N HIS A 6 -3.10 19.64 25.54
CA HIS A 6 -2.37 18.38 25.36
C HIS A 6 -0.83 18.50 25.37
N LEU A 7 -0.28 19.71 25.31
CA LEU A 7 1.16 19.92 25.57
C LEU A 7 1.52 19.66 27.05
N LEU A 8 0.59 19.95 27.97
CA LEU A 8 0.82 19.84 29.41
C LEU A 8 0.82 18.41 29.94
N SER A 9 0.17 17.45 29.26
CA SER A 9 0.20 16.04 29.66
C SER A 9 1.53 15.35 29.35
N TRP A 10 2.28 15.84 28.35
CA TRP A 10 3.66 15.39 28.08
C TRP A 10 4.67 15.98 29.07
N ILE A 11 4.45 17.22 29.51
CA ILE A 11 5.27 17.86 30.56
C ILE A 11 5.16 17.10 31.89
N ALA A 12 3.99 16.53 32.21
CA ALA A 12 3.78 15.82 33.49
C ALA A 12 4.46 14.44 33.56
N LEU A 13 4.71 13.76 32.44
CA LEU A 13 5.42 12.47 32.42
C LEU A 13 6.95 12.62 32.44
N LEU A 14 7.49 13.75 32.00
CA LEU A 14 8.93 14.05 32.08
C LEU A 14 9.39 14.38 33.51
N THR A 15 8.48 14.77 34.41
CA THR A 15 8.81 15.08 35.81
C THR A 15 8.88 13.87 36.76
N ALA A 16 8.66 12.65 36.27
CA ALA A 16 8.63 11.43 37.11
C ALA A 16 9.55 10.30 36.63
N MET A 17 10.62 10.63 35.87
CA MET A 17 11.75 9.71 35.73
C MET A 17 12.73 9.93 36.88
N ASP A 18 12.83 8.91 37.72
CA ASP A 18 13.81 8.80 38.80
C ASP A 18 15.20 9.18 38.30
N MET A 19 15.80 10.17 38.96
CA MET A 19 17.18 10.57 38.75
C MET A 19 18.12 9.51 39.33
N SER A 20 18.32 8.41 38.61
CA SER A 20 19.50 7.57 38.78
C SER A 20 20.45 7.83 37.62
N GLY A 21 21.50 8.61 37.91
CA GLY A 21 22.46 9.14 36.95
C GLY A 21 23.10 8.07 36.06
N SER A 22 22.96 8.29 34.76
CA SER A 22 23.96 7.95 33.73
C SER A 22 24.35 9.26 33.05
N PRO A 23 25.60 9.39 32.57
CA PRO A 23 26.19 10.70 32.30
C PRO A 23 25.35 11.45 31.27
N MET A 24 24.88 12.63 31.66
CA MET A 24 24.46 13.67 30.72
C MET A 24 25.59 13.89 29.72
N ASP A 25 25.19 14.14 28.48
CA ASP A 25 26.01 14.59 27.36
C ASP A 25 27.17 15.48 27.85
N GLN A 26 28.43 15.09 27.56
CA GLN A 26 29.61 15.78 28.10
C GLN A 26 29.85 17.15 27.48
N ASP A 27 29.12 17.47 26.40
CA ASP A 27 29.29 18.67 25.60
C ASP A 27 28.13 19.63 25.84
N GLU A 28 28.36 20.68 26.64
CA GLU A 28 27.37 21.73 26.89
C GLU A 28 27.29 22.71 25.68
N PRO A 29 26.07 23.11 25.23
CA PRO A 29 25.91 24.12 24.20
C PRO A 29 26.52 25.46 24.63
N ALA A 30 27.03 26.24 23.67
CA ALA A 30 27.67 27.51 24.01
C ALA A 30 26.68 28.52 24.64
N TYR A 31 26.98 29.10 25.82
CA TYR A 31 26.07 30.09 26.46
C TYR A 31 26.72 31.37 27.02
N LYS A 32 26.10 32.53 26.76
CA LYS A 32 26.01 33.71 27.66
C LYS A 32 25.03 34.80 27.14
N ILE A 33 24.07 35.21 27.98
CA ILE A 33 23.72 36.60 28.40
C ILE A 33 22.63 36.47 29.50
N VAL A 34 22.76 37.25 30.58
CA VAL A 34 21.87 37.21 31.75
C VAL A 34 20.57 37.98 31.48
N ASN A 35 19.43 37.36 31.82
CA ASN A 35 18.04 37.87 31.97
C ASN A 35 16.96 37.52 30.93
N GLN A 36 17.20 36.70 29.91
CA GLN A 36 16.17 36.03 29.09
C GLN A 36 16.74 34.68 28.60
N ASP A 37 15.89 33.70 28.22
CA ASP A 37 16.28 32.34 27.78
C ASP A 37 17.62 32.34 27.02
N SER A 38 18.60 31.55 27.46
CA SER A 38 19.93 31.55 26.84
C SER A 38 19.82 31.24 25.34
N ILE A 39 20.58 31.94 24.51
CA ILE A 39 20.62 31.73 23.06
C ILE A 39 21.78 30.79 22.74
N CYS A 40 21.55 29.82 21.86
CA CYS A 40 22.59 28.97 21.28
C CYS A 40 22.60 29.07 19.75
N GLN A 41 23.74 28.73 19.14
CA GLN A 41 23.86 28.62 17.69
C GLN A 41 23.57 27.21 17.22
N ILE A 42 22.73 27.12 16.18
CA ILE A 42 22.47 25.89 15.43
C ILE A 42 22.88 26.05 13.97
N PHE A 43 23.10 24.93 13.30
CA PHE A 43 23.42 24.85 11.88
C PHE A 43 22.57 23.75 11.25
N VAL A 44 21.76 24.13 10.27
CA VAL A 44 20.86 23.22 9.55
C VAL A 44 21.46 22.92 8.18
N TYR A 45 21.61 21.64 7.85
CA TYR A 45 22.39 21.20 6.70
C TYR A 45 21.94 19.84 6.17
N SER A 46 22.49 19.38 5.05
CA SER A 46 22.36 17.99 4.62
C SER A 46 23.75 17.35 4.52
N PRO A 47 24.04 16.23 5.21
CA PRO A 47 25.37 15.64 5.16
C PRO A 47 25.70 15.02 3.79
N ALA A 48 24.68 14.56 3.07
CA ALA A 48 24.72 14.11 1.69
C ALA A 48 23.29 14.08 1.11
N ALA A 49 23.16 14.06 -0.22
CA ALA A 49 21.86 14.16 -0.88
C ALA A 49 20.83 13.08 -0.47
N ASN A 50 21.27 11.90 -0.02
CA ASN A 50 20.42 10.80 0.44
C ASN A 50 20.34 10.69 1.98
N GLN A 51 20.78 11.72 2.70
CA GLN A 51 20.81 11.73 4.17
C GLN A 51 19.87 12.78 4.79
N GLY A 52 19.02 13.42 3.99
CA GLY A 52 18.00 14.35 4.49
C GLY A 52 18.58 15.61 5.12
N LEU A 53 17.71 16.36 5.79
CA LEU A 53 18.05 17.58 6.53
C LEU A 53 18.44 17.21 7.95
N HIS A 54 19.51 17.79 8.46
CA HIS A 54 20.10 17.56 9.77
C HIS A 54 20.26 18.89 10.52
N LEU A 55 20.37 18.78 11.84
CA LEU A 55 20.70 19.90 12.73
C LEU A 55 21.96 19.58 13.52
N ALA A 56 22.87 20.55 13.61
CA ALA A 56 23.98 20.56 14.55
C ALA A 56 23.92 21.80 15.46
N TYR A 57 24.59 21.75 16.61
CA TYR A 57 24.73 22.91 17.51
C TYR A 57 26.19 23.20 17.83
N LEU A 58 26.48 24.46 18.16
CA LEU A 58 27.80 24.90 18.58
C LEU A 58 27.95 24.76 20.10
N THR A 59 29.07 24.19 20.51
CA THR A 59 29.49 24.00 21.92
C THR A 59 30.37 25.14 22.41
N ASP A 60 30.52 25.26 23.74
CA ASP A 60 31.38 26.27 24.38
C ASP A 60 32.86 26.19 23.95
N ASP A 61 33.33 25.04 23.44
CA ASP A 61 34.69 24.83 22.94
C ASP A 61 34.81 24.96 21.41
N ASP A 62 33.89 25.70 20.78
CA ASP A 62 33.85 26.01 19.35
C ASP A 62 33.75 24.77 18.43
N ARG A 63 33.18 23.67 18.92
CA ARG A 63 32.88 22.47 18.12
C ARG A 63 31.42 22.37 17.73
N TRP A 64 31.17 21.91 16.51
CA TRP A 64 29.83 21.58 16.03
C TRP A 64 29.50 20.10 16.26
N ILE A 65 28.34 19.84 16.88
CA ILE A 65 27.85 18.48 17.19
C ILE A 65 26.54 18.24 16.46
N ASP A 66 26.49 17.18 15.64
CA ASP A 66 25.27 16.70 14.98
C ASP A 66 24.28 16.16 16.02
N VAL A 67 23.04 16.63 15.94
CA VAL A 67 21.92 16.16 16.77
C VAL A 67 21.20 15.02 16.08
N GLY A 68 20.97 15.13 14.77
CA GLY A 68 20.30 14.12 13.96
C GLY A 68 19.48 14.69 12.80
N GLN A 69 18.81 13.77 12.10
CA GLN A 69 18.00 14.04 10.92
C GLN A 69 16.61 14.61 11.29
N LEU A 70 16.28 15.79 10.77
CA LEU A 70 15.00 16.48 10.95
C LEU A 70 13.91 15.99 9.98
N CYS A 71 14.25 15.80 8.70
CA CYS A 71 13.34 15.29 7.68
C CYS A 71 14.10 14.73 6.47
N THR A 72 13.43 13.94 5.64
CA THR A 72 13.94 13.38 4.37
C THR A 72 13.16 13.90 3.18
N SER A 73 13.66 13.72 1.96
CA SER A 73 12.92 14.06 0.74
C SER A 73 12.01 12.89 0.34
N ASP A 74 10.71 13.13 0.20
CA ASP A 74 9.74 12.11 -0.27
C ASP A 74 9.54 12.15 -1.81
N PHE A 75 10.42 12.84 -2.55
CA PHE A 75 10.29 13.06 -3.98
C PHE A 75 10.56 11.82 -4.84
N GLY A 76 9.60 11.43 -5.67
CA GLY A 76 9.80 10.48 -6.78
C GLY A 76 10.02 9.02 -6.34
N PRO A 77 10.40 8.12 -7.27
CA PRO A 77 10.53 6.69 -7.04
C PRO A 77 11.53 6.32 -5.94
N TRP A 78 11.20 5.25 -5.22
CA TRP A 78 12.12 4.60 -4.29
C TRP A 78 13.47 4.26 -4.93
N GLY A 79 14.54 4.43 -4.15
CA GLY A 79 15.91 4.05 -4.51
C GLY A 79 16.65 5.03 -5.42
N SER A 80 16.07 5.42 -6.57
CA SER A 80 16.74 6.33 -7.52
C SER A 80 16.59 7.80 -7.15
N GLU A 81 15.42 8.18 -6.64
CA GLU A 81 15.11 9.53 -6.19
C GLU A 81 15.11 9.56 -4.64
N LYS A 82 14.24 10.36 -3.99
CA LYS A 82 14.28 10.62 -2.54
C LYS A 82 15.55 11.35 -2.08
N LYS A 83 15.91 12.41 -2.80
CA LYS A 83 17.16 13.18 -2.58
C LYS A 83 16.91 14.64 -2.27
N MET A 84 17.86 15.22 -1.53
CA MET A 84 17.88 16.60 -1.06
C MET A 84 19.19 17.27 -1.47
N TYR A 85 19.20 18.02 -2.57
CA TYR A 85 20.38 18.72 -3.04
C TYR A 85 20.37 20.19 -2.61
N ARG A 86 21.47 20.62 -1.99
CA ARG A 86 21.72 22.01 -1.57
C ARG A 86 20.52 22.63 -0.84
N PRO A 87 20.06 22.05 0.28
CA PRO A 87 18.91 22.60 0.99
C PRO A 87 19.19 24.03 1.46
N PHE A 88 18.12 24.81 1.51
CA PHE A 88 18.06 26.11 2.13
C PHE A 88 16.99 26.08 3.20
N VAL A 89 17.32 26.65 4.35
CA VAL A 89 16.38 26.86 5.44
C VAL A 89 16.32 28.35 5.74
N THR A 90 15.13 28.84 6.04
CA THR A 90 14.93 30.19 6.57
C THR A 90 13.94 30.16 7.72
N LYS A 91 14.13 31.08 8.67
CA LYS A 91 13.23 31.29 9.80
C LYS A 91 12.33 32.47 9.49
N ALA A 92 11.03 32.24 9.48
CA ALA A 92 10.02 33.26 9.25
C ALA A 92 9.82 34.16 10.48
N ASN A 93 9.28 35.36 10.26
CA ASN A 93 9.00 36.36 11.30
C ASN A 93 8.01 35.86 12.37
N ASP A 94 7.15 34.91 12.02
CA ASP A 94 6.20 34.26 12.96
C ASP A 94 6.87 33.20 13.86
N GLY A 95 8.18 32.95 13.69
CA GLY A 95 8.96 31.99 14.45
C GLY A 95 9.03 30.59 13.83
N THR A 96 8.31 30.35 12.73
CA THR A 96 8.25 29.07 12.02
C THR A 96 9.36 28.97 10.96
N TRP A 97 9.48 27.82 10.30
CA TRP A 97 10.60 27.49 9.42
C TRP A 97 10.13 27.09 8.03
N ARG A 98 10.93 27.43 7.01
CA ARG A 98 10.76 26.99 5.63
C ARG A 98 12.02 26.27 5.20
N ALA A 99 11.89 25.09 4.61
CA ALA A 99 12.96 24.38 3.93
C ALA A 99 12.63 24.26 2.45
N LEU A 100 13.65 24.33 1.61
CA LEU A 100 13.57 24.15 0.17
C LEU A 100 14.85 23.50 -0.35
N TRP A 101 14.73 22.64 -1.36
CA TRP A 101 15.88 22.00 -1.98
C TRP A 101 15.62 21.61 -3.43
N SER A 102 16.71 21.48 -4.18
CA SER A 102 16.68 20.88 -5.51
C SER A 102 16.53 19.36 -5.37
N VAL A 103 15.66 18.75 -6.17
CA VAL A 103 15.37 17.30 -6.07
C VAL A 103 16.29 16.44 -6.93
N ASN A 104 16.66 16.93 -8.11
CA ASN A 104 17.64 16.36 -9.03
C ASN A 104 18.00 17.38 -10.14
N ASN A 105 18.77 16.96 -11.14
CA ASN A 105 19.22 17.83 -12.24
C ASN A 105 18.39 17.73 -13.54
N SER A 106 17.24 17.05 -13.52
CA SER A 106 16.45 16.75 -14.73
C SER A 106 14.97 17.12 -14.62
N SER A 107 14.43 17.15 -13.40
CA SER A 107 13.04 17.48 -13.13
C SER A 107 12.81 19.00 -13.17
N PRO A 108 11.61 19.45 -13.57
CA PRO A 108 11.17 20.84 -13.48
C PRO A 108 10.58 21.16 -12.10
N GLN A 109 11.05 20.49 -11.05
CA GLN A 109 10.46 20.50 -9.71
C GLN A 109 11.53 20.77 -8.68
N PHE A 110 11.18 21.54 -7.66
CA PHE A 110 11.95 21.65 -6.43
C PHE A 110 11.02 21.30 -5.27
N ALA A 111 11.60 20.99 -4.12
CA ALA A 111 10.83 20.63 -2.96
C ALA A 111 10.75 21.78 -1.98
N VAL A 112 9.67 21.80 -1.22
CA VAL A 112 9.40 22.77 -0.17
C VAL A 112 8.77 22.08 1.03
N ALA A 113 9.11 22.54 2.23
CA ALA A 113 8.50 22.07 3.47
C ALA A 113 8.39 23.21 4.49
N TYR A 114 7.40 23.08 5.37
CA TYR A 114 7.12 24.01 6.46
C TYR A 114 7.28 23.28 7.80
N SER A 115 7.79 23.94 8.83
CA SER A 115 7.81 23.40 10.19
C SER A 115 7.58 24.48 11.25
N GLU A 116 6.86 24.14 12.33
CA GLU A 116 6.68 25.03 13.48
C GLU A 116 7.86 24.94 14.46
N ASP A 117 8.55 23.80 14.53
CA ASP A 117 9.41 23.42 15.65
C ASP A 117 10.73 22.72 15.23
N LEU A 118 11.01 22.61 13.92
CA LEU A 118 12.13 21.90 13.27
C LEU A 118 12.11 20.36 13.33
N VAL A 119 11.28 19.73 14.15
CA VAL A 119 11.20 18.25 14.25
C VAL A 119 9.90 17.70 13.68
N THR A 120 8.86 18.52 13.58
CA THR A 120 7.60 18.23 12.93
C THR A 120 7.51 19.06 11.65
N TRP A 121 7.79 18.43 10.52
CA TRP A 121 7.62 19.04 9.20
C TRP A 121 6.22 18.72 8.67
N ARG A 122 5.58 19.66 7.97
CA ARG A 122 4.36 19.39 7.21
C ARG A 122 4.70 18.59 5.95
N PRO A 123 3.71 17.92 5.34
CA PRO A 123 3.87 17.25 4.05
C PRO A 123 4.55 18.15 3.02
N GLN A 124 5.40 17.54 2.20
CA GLN A 124 6.19 18.26 1.21
C GLN A 124 5.32 18.60 0.00
N ASP A 125 5.51 19.81 -0.53
CA ASP A 125 4.95 20.22 -1.80
C ASP A 125 6.08 20.28 -2.84
N TYR A 126 5.74 20.13 -4.13
CA TYR A 126 6.72 20.08 -5.22
C TYR A 126 6.33 21.00 -6.37
N PRO A 127 6.52 22.32 -6.22
CA PRO A 127 6.15 23.29 -7.23
C PRO A 127 6.81 22.97 -8.58
N ILE A 128 5.99 22.96 -9.63
CA ILE A 128 6.43 22.71 -11.00
C ILE A 128 6.70 24.05 -11.67
N VAL A 129 7.88 24.21 -12.24
CA VAL A 129 8.30 25.41 -12.99
C VAL A 129 8.51 25.10 -14.47
N LYS A 130 8.63 26.13 -15.31
CA LYS A 130 8.81 25.95 -16.77
C LYS A 130 10.12 25.27 -17.15
N GLU A 131 11.20 25.56 -16.42
CA GLU A 131 12.55 25.12 -16.76
C GLU A 131 12.98 23.89 -15.94
N LYS A 132 13.78 23.03 -16.56
CA LYS A 132 14.29 21.80 -15.93
C LYS A 132 15.64 22.03 -15.25
N GLY A 133 16.01 21.11 -14.37
CA GLY A 133 17.36 21.04 -13.82
C GLY A 133 17.63 22.19 -12.87
N ILE A 134 16.79 22.31 -11.85
CA ILE A 134 16.95 23.27 -10.76
C ILE A 134 18.19 22.88 -9.96
N LYS A 135 19.16 23.79 -9.90
CA LYS A 135 20.47 23.57 -9.28
C LYS A 135 20.53 24.12 -7.86
N ASP A 136 19.91 25.26 -7.62
CA ASP A 136 19.92 25.93 -6.33
C ASP A 136 18.61 26.71 -6.10
N VAL A 137 18.23 26.86 -4.84
CA VAL A 137 16.97 27.45 -4.39
C VAL A 137 17.18 28.30 -3.14
N VAL A 138 16.55 29.47 -3.09
CA VAL A 138 16.57 30.35 -1.90
C VAL A 138 15.24 31.08 -1.75
N ALA A 139 14.84 31.36 -0.51
CA ALA A 139 13.58 32.03 -0.21
C ALA A 139 13.79 33.24 0.71
N TYR A 140 13.05 34.31 0.43
CA TYR A 140 13.07 35.54 1.22
C TYR A 140 11.64 35.91 1.60
N GLN A 141 11.42 36.18 2.88
CA GLN A 141 10.14 36.67 3.35
C GLN A 141 9.98 38.14 2.95
N MET A 142 8.77 38.49 2.51
CA MET A 142 8.37 39.82 2.09
C MET A 142 7.64 40.55 3.22
N ASP A 143 7.44 41.86 3.08
CA ASP A 143 6.78 42.71 4.09
C ASP A 143 5.31 42.31 4.36
N ASP A 144 4.66 41.60 3.44
CA ASP A 144 3.30 41.08 3.56
C ASP A 144 3.24 39.62 4.07
N ASP A 145 4.35 39.14 4.66
CA ASP A 145 4.59 37.79 5.15
C ASP A 145 4.63 36.69 4.07
N SER A 146 4.44 37.02 2.79
CA SER A 146 4.64 36.10 1.67
C SER A 146 6.13 35.80 1.45
N PHE A 147 6.44 34.89 0.52
CA PHE A 147 7.81 34.51 0.21
C PHE A 147 8.11 34.64 -1.29
N ASN A 148 9.31 35.15 -1.57
CA ASN A 148 9.91 35.16 -2.88
C ASN A 148 10.97 34.07 -2.97
N ILE A 149 10.76 33.10 -3.85
CA ILE A 149 11.66 31.97 -4.07
C ILE A 149 12.41 32.20 -5.38
N TYR A 150 13.75 32.25 -5.30
CA TYR A 150 14.64 32.37 -6.45
C TYR A 150 15.29 31.03 -6.76
N LEU A 151 15.24 30.64 -8.03
CA LEU A 151 15.75 29.37 -8.52
C LEU A 151 16.87 29.62 -9.53
N GLN A 152 17.96 28.85 -9.42
CA GLN A 152 18.94 28.72 -10.50
C GLN A 152 18.63 27.46 -11.29
N THR A 153 18.46 27.59 -12.61
CA THR A 153 18.13 26.46 -13.50
C THR A 153 19.30 26.14 -14.44
N ALA A 154 19.07 25.23 -15.38
CA ALA A 154 20.01 24.99 -16.47
C ALA A 154 20.07 26.18 -17.46
N GLU A 155 19.01 26.98 -17.58
CA GLU A 155 18.82 27.99 -18.63
C GLU A 155 18.92 29.44 -18.12
N GLY A 156 18.75 29.67 -16.81
CA GLY A 156 18.81 31.02 -16.23
C GLY A 156 18.37 31.06 -14.77
N LYS A 157 17.74 32.17 -14.38
CA LYS A 157 17.19 32.38 -13.03
C LYS A 157 15.66 32.50 -13.10
N ARG A 158 14.95 31.76 -12.26
CA ARG A 158 13.47 31.79 -12.18
C ARG A 158 13.01 32.30 -10.82
N TYR A 159 11.77 32.77 -10.79
CA TYR A 159 11.16 33.32 -9.60
C TYR A 159 9.77 32.71 -9.38
N VAL A 160 9.51 32.30 -8.14
CA VAL A 160 8.24 31.73 -7.70
C VAL A 160 7.78 32.50 -6.46
N HIS A 161 6.56 33.02 -6.50
CA HIS A 161 5.92 33.61 -5.33
C HIS A 161 5.22 32.51 -4.53
N ALA A 162 5.40 32.50 -3.21
CA ALA A 162 4.73 31.61 -2.30
C ALA A 162 3.95 32.37 -1.23
N ASP A 163 2.80 31.85 -0.83
CA ASP A 163 2.05 32.43 0.29
C ASP A 163 2.79 32.26 1.64
N LYS A 164 2.28 32.95 2.66
CA LYS A 164 2.84 32.90 4.02
C LYS A 164 2.89 31.49 4.62
N ASP A 165 1.93 30.63 4.24
CA ASP A 165 1.74 29.29 4.78
C ASP A 165 2.59 28.25 4.01
N PHE A 166 3.25 28.69 2.94
CA PHE A 166 4.09 27.89 2.06
C PHE A 166 3.33 26.73 1.41
N ARG A 167 2.11 27.01 0.94
CA ARG A 167 1.21 26.02 0.33
C ARG A 167 0.84 26.34 -1.11
N THR A 168 0.74 27.61 -1.48
CA THR A 168 0.52 28.02 -2.86
C THR A 168 1.77 28.60 -3.48
N PHE A 169 2.06 28.22 -4.73
CA PHE A 169 3.28 28.57 -5.44
C PHE A 169 2.96 29.01 -6.86
N LEU A 170 3.33 30.24 -7.22
CA LEU A 170 3.06 30.82 -8.53
C LEU A 170 4.35 31.31 -9.19
N GLU A 171 4.74 30.65 -10.27
CA GLU A 171 5.90 31.06 -11.06
C GLU A 171 5.60 32.32 -11.88
N ASP A 172 6.54 33.27 -11.91
CA ASP A 172 6.41 34.47 -12.74
C ASP A 172 6.70 34.16 -14.23
N SER A 173 6.12 35.01 -15.08
CA SER A 173 6.36 35.02 -16.51
C SER A 173 7.75 35.54 -16.90
N ILE A 174 8.37 36.38 -16.07
CA ILE A 174 9.65 37.04 -16.36
C ILE A 174 10.81 36.28 -15.71
N GLU A 175 12.00 36.35 -16.33
CA GLU A 175 13.25 35.86 -15.73
C GLU A 175 13.60 36.65 -14.47
N ALA A 176 14.14 35.97 -13.46
CA ALA A 176 14.50 36.61 -12.20
C ALA A 176 15.82 37.40 -12.31
N VAL A 177 15.84 38.62 -11.79
CA VAL A 177 17.07 39.38 -11.57
C VAL A 177 17.45 39.24 -10.10
N ALA A 178 18.56 38.55 -9.82
CA ALA A 178 19.02 38.26 -8.48
C ALA A 178 20.55 38.17 -8.43
N ASP A 179 21.17 38.82 -7.44
CA ASP A 179 22.63 38.87 -7.26
C ASP A 179 23.20 37.56 -6.71
N ASP A 180 24.39 37.17 -7.16
CA ASP A 180 25.02 35.88 -6.82
C ASP A 180 25.25 35.66 -5.31
N ILE A 181 25.23 36.73 -4.53
CA ILE A 181 25.28 36.69 -3.06
C ILE A 181 24.10 35.93 -2.45
N LEU A 182 22.93 35.92 -3.11
CA LEU A 182 21.72 35.32 -2.55
C LEU A 182 21.83 33.81 -2.32
N TRP A 183 22.71 33.13 -3.06
CA TRP A 183 22.89 31.66 -2.99
C TRP A 183 24.03 31.21 -2.07
N GLN A 184 24.69 32.16 -1.39
CA GLN A 184 25.71 31.78 -0.42
C GLN A 184 25.11 31.03 0.77
N ARG A 185 25.89 30.10 1.31
CA ARG A 185 25.58 29.28 2.48
C ARG A 185 26.70 29.44 3.49
N ASP A 186 26.35 29.26 4.76
CA ASP A 186 27.34 29.16 5.82
C ASP A 186 28.10 27.85 5.67
N THR A 187 29.37 27.83 6.11
CA THR A 187 30.19 26.62 6.14
C THR A 187 30.68 26.33 7.54
N VAL A 188 30.50 25.09 8.00
CA VAL A 188 31.01 24.62 9.30
C VAL A 188 31.68 23.27 9.14
N THR A 189 32.52 22.88 10.11
CA THR A 189 33.15 21.55 10.13
C THR A 189 32.47 20.66 11.17
N ILE A 190 31.81 19.59 10.73
CA ILE A 190 31.17 18.59 11.59
C ILE A 190 31.80 17.23 11.28
N ASN A 191 32.24 16.51 12.31
CA ASN A 191 32.89 15.20 12.17
C ASN A 191 34.03 15.18 11.12
N GLY A 192 34.81 16.27 11.06
CA GLY A 192 35.94 16.43 10.15
C GLY A 192 35.58 16.73 8.68
N LYS A 193 34.31 17.00 8.37
CA LYS A 193 33.84 17.38 7.03
C LYS A 193 33.37 18.82 7.03
N VAL A 194 33.82 19.60 6.04
CA VAL A 194 33.27 20.94 5.77
C VAL A 194 31.94 20.77 5.04
N LEU A 195 30.89 21.33 5.61
CA LEU A 195 29.51 21.21 5.14
C LEU A 195 28.91 22.59 4.94
N GLU A 196 28.07 22.71 3.90
CA GLU A 196 27.29 23.91 3.61
C GLU A 196 25.88 23.81 4.20
N GLY A 197 25.35 24.93 4.69
CA GLY A 197 24.04 24.99 5.33
C GLY A 197 23.66 26.42 5.76
N ASN A 198 22.77 26.51 6.75
CA ASN A 198 22.28 27.78 7.29
C ASN A 198 22.45 27.81 8.81
N ALA A 199 23.12 28.84 9.32
CA ALA A 199 23.32 29.06 10.75
C ALA A 199 22.22 29.96 11.35
N PHE A 200 21.74 29.61 12.54
CA PHE A 200 20.72 30.38 13.25
C PHE A 200 21.04 30.50 14.74
N ASN A 201 20.53 31.58 15.34
CA ASN A 201 20.45 31.72 16.79
C ASN A 201 19.04 31.33 17.26
N ILE A 202 18.93 30.41 18.22
CA ILE A 202 17.65 29.98 18.80
C ILE A 202 17.71 29.97 20.32
N PRO A 203 16.56 30.01 21.03
CA PRO A 203 16.52 29.75 22.46
C PRO A 203 17.03 28.33 22.78
N ALA A 204 17.84 28.19 23.82
CA ALA A 204 18.42 26.93 24.30
C ALA A 204 17.34 25.86 24.56
N ILE A 205 16.20 26.28 25.11
CA ILE A 205 15.08 25.39 25.39
C ILE A 205 14.50 24.73 24.13
N HIS A 206 14.62 25.37 22.95
CA HIS A 206 14.24 24.75 21.69
C HIS A 206 15.25 23.66 21.29
N LEU A 207 16.56 23.90 21.45
CA LEU A 207 17.58 22.89 21.20
C LEU A 207 17.42 21.69 22.15
N ASP A 208 17.14 21.94 23.44
CA ASP A 208 16.91 20.88 24.42
C ASP A 208 15.68 20.04 24.08
N PHE A 209 14.60 20.67 23.59
CA PHE A 209 13.44 19.95 23.07
C PHE A 209 13.80 19.03 21.90
N ILE A 210 14.54 19.53 20.90
CA ILE A 210 14.97 18.76 19.72
C ILE A 210 15.87 17.58 20.14
N ARG A 211 16.82 17.81 21.05
CA ARG A 211 17.71 16.75 21.58
C ARG A 211 16.92 15.69 22.35
N ALA A 212 15.97 16.11 23.18
CA ALA A 212 15.11 15.20 23.93
C ALA A 212 14.23 14.35 22.99
N TRP A 213 13.69 14.94 21.93
CA TRP A 213 12.92 14.24 20.90
C TRP A 213 13.76 13.17 20.19
N HIS A 214 14.96 13.52 19.71
CA HIS A 214 15.87 12.54 19.08
C HIS A 214 16.27 11.41 20.04
N LYS A 215 16.52 11.74 21.31
CA LYS A 215 16.81 10.74 22.32
C LYS A 215 15.64 9.77 22.52
N ALA A 216 14.41 10.29 22.62
CA ALA A 216 13.22 9.47 22.77
C ALA A 216 13.02 8.52 21.58
N LEU A 217 13.19 9.01 20.35
CA LEU A 217 13.14 8.17 19.14
C LEU A 217 14.24 7.11 19.12
N ALA A 218 15.47 7.45 19.51
CA ALA A 218 16.56 6.49 19.56
C ALA A 218 16.32 5.38 20.59
N ASP A 219 15.78 5.74 21.76
CA ASP A 219 15.42 4.79 22.82
C ASP A 219 14.25 3.88 22.37
N ASP A 220 13.25 4.43 21.68
CA ASP A 220 12.14 3.65 21.14
C ASP A 220 12.57 2.69 20.01
N ASN A 221 13.33 3.20 19.04
CA ASN A 221 13.89 2.39 17.94
C ASN A 221 14.76 1.23 18.47
N LYS A 222 15.52 1.45 19.56
CA LYS A 222 16.30 0.40 20.20
C LYS A 222 15.43 -0.70 20.77
N GLU A 223 14.32 -0.36 21.43
CA GLU A 223 13.40 -1.38 21.94
C GLU A 223 12.60 -2.05 20.81
N ASN A 224 12.21 -1.33 19.75
CA ASN A 224 11.52 -1.86 18.58
C ASN A 224 12.40 -2.82 17.76
N GLY A 225 13.71 -2.58 17.74
CA GLY A 225 14.70 -3.47 17.13
C GLY A 225 15.03 -4.71 17.97
N ARG A 226 14.45 -4.88 19.17
CA ARG A 226 14.73 -6.03 20.03
C ARG A 226 14.01 -7.28 19.49
N PRO A 227 14.73 -8.41 19.28
CA PRO A 227 14.10 -9.65 18.86
C PRO A 227 13.24 -10.25 19.97
N LEU A 228 12.19 -10.98 19.58
CA LEU A 228 11.41 -11.81 20.50
C LEU A 228 12.32 -12.91 21.08
N PRO A 229 12.14 -13.32 22.36
CA PRO A 229 12.93 -14.40 22.94
C PRO A 229 12.53 -15.75 22.33
N HIS A 230 13.51 -16.48 21.78
CA HIS A 230 13.31 -17.82 21.19
C HIS A 230 13.67 -18.92 22.18
N THR A 231 14.57 -18.61 23.11
CA THR A 231 15.12 -19.57 24.08
C THR A 231 15.02 -19.07 25.51
N GLU A 232 15.16 -20.00 26.46
CA GLU A 232 15.24 -19.68 27.89
C GLU A 232 16.40 -18.71 28.19
N ALA A 233 17.55 -18.85 27.53
CA ALA A 233 18.72 -18.02 27.77
C ALA A 233 18.46 -16.55 27.38
N GLU A 234 17.82 -16.32 26.24
CA GLU A 234 17.46 -14.99 25.77
C GLU A 234 16.41 -14.33 26.67
N LEU A 235 15.38 -15.10 27.07
CA LEU A 235 14.38 -14.62 28.02
C LEU A 235 15.02 -14.22 29.36
N GLN A 236 15.90 -15.05 29.93
CA GLN A 236 16.58 -14.74 31.18
C GLN A 236 17.51 -13.53 31.07
N ALA A 237 18.21 -13.35 29.94
CA ALA A 237 19.03 -12.18 29.70
C ALA A 237 18.19 -10.89 29.71
N TYR A 238 17.04 -10.90 29.03
CA TYR A 238 16.09 -9.78 29.02
C TYR A 238 15.49 -9.52 30.41
N LEU A 239 15.06 -10.55 31.12
CA LEU A 239 14.48 -10.39 32.46
C LEU A 239 15.49 -9.86 33.48
N LYS A 240 16.76 -10.26 33.36
CA LYS A 240 17.85 -9.70 34.17
C LYS A 240 18.04 -8.20 33.92
N GLU A 241 17.98 -7.77 32.66
CA GLU A 241 18.02 -6.34 32.27
C GLU A 241 16.84 -5.58 32.89
N LYS A 242 15.63 -6.15 32.87
CA LYS A 242 14.42 -5.52 33.44
C LYS A 242 14.21 -5.77 34.93
N HIS A 243 15.21 -6.33 35.63
CA HIS A 243 15.16 -6.66 37.07
C HIS A 243 13.97 -7.53 37.49
N VAL A 244 13.46 -8.38 36.59
CA VAL A 244 12.36 -9.31 36.87
C VAL A 244 12.93 -10.69 37.18
N LYS A 245 12.49 -11.30 38.29
CA LYS A 245 12.82 -12.69 38.60
C LYS A 245 11.73 -13.60 38.05
N LEU A 246 12.14 -14.63 37.31
CA LEU A 246 11.25 -15.70 36.84
C LEU A 246 11.65 -17.03 37.50
N ALA A 247 10.68 -17.79 37.98
CA ALA A 247 10.92 -19.10 38.58
C ALA A 247 11.59 -20.05 37.58
N ALA A 248 12.45 -20.95 38.08
CA ALA A 248 13.01 -22.01 37.26
C ALA A 248 11.91 -22.97 36.77
N GLY A 249 12.06 -23.52 35.57
CA GLY A 249 11.10 -24.44 34.97
C GLY A 249 10.85 -24.15 33.48
N ASN A 250 9.94 -24.90 32.88
CA ASN A 250 9.50 -24.75 31.49
C ASN A 250 8.11 -24.11 31.36
N GLU A 251 7.52 -23.70 32.49
CA GLU A 251 6.16 -23.18 32.59
C GLU A 251 6.15 -21.76 33.18
N ILE A 252 5.15 -20.98 32.77
CA ILE A 252 4.77 -19.68 33.36
C ILE A 252 3.29 -19.80 33.70
N THR A 253 2.96 -19.65 34.99
CA THR A 253 1.55 -19.64 35.43
C THR A 253 1.05 -18.20 35.52
N ALA A 254 -0.11 -17.93 34.93
CA ALA A 254 -0.78 -16.63 34.96
C ALA A 254 -2.27 -16.78 35.29
N GLN A 255 -2.88 -15.71 35.77
CA GLN A 255 -4.35 -15.61 35.89
C GLN A 255 -4.87 -14.63 34.83
N LEU A 256 -5.93 -15.03 34.12
CA LEU A 256 -6.70 -14.13 33.25
C LEU A 256 -8.06 -13.88 33.89
N GLN A 257 -8.28 -12.65 34.35
CA GLN A 257 -9.56 -12.23 34.90
C GLN A 257 -10.45 -11.68 33.78
N ILE A 258 -11.46 -12.44 33.37
CA ILE A 258 -12.47 -11.98 32.41
C ILE A 258 -13.50 -11.13 33.14
N GLN A 259 -13.72 -9.90 32.66
CA GLN A 259 -14.58 -8.90 33.28
C GLN A 259 -15.89 -8.79 32.50
N THR A 260 -16.79 -9.77 32.66
CA THR A 260 -18.06 -9.86 31.90
C THR A 260 -18.99 -8.64 32.05
N HIS A 261 -18.79 -7.83 33.10
CA HIS A 261 -19.51 -6.57 33.33
C HIS A 261 -18.89 -5.36 32.61
N LYS A 262 -17.71 -5.52 32.00
CA LYS A 262 -16.99 -4.49 31.25
C LYS A 262 -16.81 -4.95 29.80
N SER A 263 -17.73 -4.53 28.95
CA SER A 263 -17.75 -4.85 27.53
C SER A 263 -18.14 -3.65 26.69
N HIS A 264 -17.78 -3.66 25.41
CA HIS A 264 -18.24 -2.67 24.43
C HIS A 264 -18.45 -3.32 23.06
N ARG A 265 -19.23 -2.66 22.20
CA ARG A 265 -19.46 -3.11 20.83
C ARG A 265 -18.23 -2.84 19.99
N ILE A 266 -17.83 -3.83 19.21
CA ILE A 266 -16.77 -3.71 18.20
C ILE A 266 -17.34 -3.99 16.81
N SER A 267 -16.58 -3.65 15.77
CA SER A 267 -16.95 -3.95 14.39
C SER A 267 -17.07 -5.45 14.14
N ASP A 268 -18.13 -5.86 13.42
CA ASP A 268 -18.28 -7.21 12.88
C ASP A 268 -17.59 -7.40 11.52
N LYS A 269 -16.84 -6.38 11.05
CA LYS A 269 -16.06 -6.36 9.81
C LYS A 269 -14.54 -6.45 10.01
N LEU A 270 -14.07 -6.68 11.22
CA LEU A 270 -12.68 -6.43 11.60
C LEU A 270 -11.61 -7.11 10.70
N ILE A 271 -11.84 -8.35 10.28
CA ILE A 271 -10.89 -9.09 9.44
C ILE A 271 -11.38 -9.10 7.99
N GLY A 272 -10.62 -8.47 7.09
CA GLY A 272 -10.80 -8.53 5.65
C GLY A 272 -9.50 -8.85 4.92
N ILE A 273 -9.48 -8.62 3.61
CA ILE A 273 -8.29 -8.79 2.77
C ILE A 273 -8.03 -7.56 1.90
N PHE A 274 -6.75 -7.29 1.67
CA PHE A 274 -6.27 -6.35 0.67
C PHE A 274 -5.84 -7.11 -0.58
N PHE A 275 -6.29 -6.66 -1.74
CA PHE A 275 -5.91 -7.24 -3.02
C PHE A 275 -5.42 -6.16 -3.98
N GLU A 276 -4.19 -6.33 -4.43
CA GLU A 276 -3.63 -5.62 -5.58
C GLU A 276 -2.93 -6.60 -6.52
N ASP A 277 -2.83 -6.22 -7.79
CA ASP A 277 -2.06 -6.98 -8.76
C ASP A 277 -0.56 -6.68 -8.59
N ILE A 278 0.04 -7.23 -7.52
CA ILE A 278 1.47 -7.25 -7.23
C ILE A 278 1.97 -8.70 -7.28
N SER A 279 3.23 -8.96 -7.64
CA SER A 279 3.80 -10.32 -7.59
C SER A 279 3.00 -11.38 -8.38
N ARG A 280 2.34 -10.96 -9.48
CA ARG A 280 1.42 -11.77 -10.31
C ARG A 280 0.15 -12.24 -9.57
N ALA A 281 -0.36 -11.44 -8.63
CA ALA A 281 -1.53 -11.80 -7.83
C ALA A 281 -2.82 -11.94 -8.66
N ALA A 282 -3.04 -11.13 -9.70
CA ALA A 282 -4.21 -11.27 -10.58
C ALA A 282 -3.84 -12.03 -11.87
N ASP A 283 -3.07 -11.40 -12.76
CA ASP A 283 -2.67 -11.97 -14.05
C ASP A 283 -1.55 -13.02 -13.84
N GLY A 284 -1.88 -14.28 -14.10
CA GLY A 284 -1.03 -15.44 -13.76
C GLY A 284 -1.20 -15.96 -12.34
N GLY A 285 -2.13 -15.39 -11.58
CA GLY A 285 -2.47 -15.76 -10.21
C GLY A 285 -3.94 -16.11 -10.03
N LEU A 286 -4.71 -15.22 -9.39
CA LEU A 286 -6.11 -15.42 -9.05
C LEU A 286 -7.02 -15.50 -10.28
N CYS A 287 -6.67 -14.83 -11.40
CA CYS A 287 -7.38 -15.03 -12.66
C CYS A 287 -7.04 -16.42 -13.23
N ALA A 288 -8.04 -17.25 -13.55
CA ALA A 288 -7.81 -18.62 -14.04
C ALA A 288 -7.36 -18.71 -15.51
N GLU A 289 -7.05 -17.58 -16.16
CA GLU A 289 -6.49 -17.57 -17.51
C GLU A 289 -5.12 -18.25 -17.56
N LEU A 290 -4.98 -19.24 -18.42
CA LEU A 290 -3.73 -20.00 -18.57
C LEU A 290 -2.82 -19.44 -19.65
N LEU A 291 -3.34 -18.63 -20.57
CA LEU A 291 -2.56 -17.99 -21.63
C LEU A 291 -2.05 -16.63 -21.18
N GLN A 292 -0.74 -16.43 -21.31
CA GLN A 292 -0.15 -15.11 -21.17
C GLN A 292 -0.22 -14.38 -22.51
N ASN A 293 -0.63 -13.09 -22.51
CA ASN A 293 -0.64 -12.24 -23.72
C ASN A 293 -1.52 -12.83 -24.85
N GLY A 294 -2.73 -13.31 -24.51
CA GLY A 294 -3.67 -13.90 -25.47
C GLY A 294 -4.27 -12.91 -26.49
N ASP A 295 -4.14 -11.62 -26.20
CA ASP A 295 -4.60 -10.45 -26.95
C ASP A 295 -3.48 -9.74 -27.73
N PHE A 296 -2.22 -10.16 -27.56
CA PHE A 296 -1.05 -9.59 -28.23
C PHE A 296 -0.75 -8.11 -27.88
N GLU A 297 -1.25 -7.62 -26.75
CA GLU A 297 -1.16 -6.20 -26.36
C GLU A 297 0.10 -5.84 -25.58
N TYR A 298 1.01 -6.79 -25.32
CA TYR A 298 2.25 -6.50 -24.61
C TYR A 298 3.14 -5.57 -25.44
N HIS A 299 3.56 -4.44 -24.88
CA HIS A 299 4.41 -3.45 -25.54
C HIS A 299 5.32 -2.69 -24.55
N GLY A 300 6.59 -3.12 -24.43
CA GLY A 300 7.61 -2.31 -23.78
C GLY A 300 7.44 -2.05 -22.27
N GLU A 301 6.44 -2.63 -21.61
CA GLU A 301 6.23 -2.58 -20.15
C GLU A 301 7.43 -3.13 -19.40
N ARG A 302 8.04 -4.17 -19.98
CA ARG A 302 9.29 -4.76 -19.51
C ARG A 302 10.25 -4.89 -20.68
N LYS A 303 11.54 -4.69 -20.42
CA LYS A 303 12.58 -4.81 -21.45
C LYS A 303 12.46 -6.16 -22.19
N GLY A 304 12.27 -6.08 -23.51
CA GLY A 304 12.13 -7.25 -24.39
C GLY A 304 10.70 -7.76 -24.57
N TRP A 305 9.72 -7.20 -23.85
CA TRP A 305 8.31 -7.53 -24.08
C TRP A 305 7.76 -6.82 -25.32
N LYS A 306 7.00 -7.57 -26.09
CA LYS A 306 6.42 -7.18 -27.38
C LYS A 306 5.15 -8.00 -27.62
N ALA A 307 4.40 -7.66 -28.67
CA ALA A 307 3.14 -8.32 -29.00
C ALA A 307 3.24 -9.86 -29.12
N THR A 308 4.43 -10.41 -29.41
CA THR A 308 4.67 -11.86 -29.51
C THR A 308 5.25 -12.50 -28.24
N THR A 309 5.34 -11.76 -27.13
CA THR A 309 5.76 -12.32 -25.83
C THR A 309 4.86 -13.49 -25.42
N ALA A 310 5.46 -14.54 -24.86
CA ALA A 310 4.83 -15.83 -24.56
C ALA A 310 4.37 -16.66 -25.78
N TRP A 311 4.53 -16.16 -27.01
CA TRP A 311 4.21 -16.89 -28.24
C TRP A 311 5.46 -17.37 -28.99
N GLN A 312 5.41 -18.60 -29.49
CA GLN A 312 6.39 -19.22 -30.37
C GLN A 312 5.79 -19.40 -31.76
N GLY A 313 6.60 -19.26 -32.81
CA GLY A 313 6.15 -19.39 -34.20
C GLY A 313 5.59 -18.10 -34.83
N LEU A 314 5.62 -16.98 -34.11
CA LEU A 314 5.20 -15.64 -34.59
C LEU A 314 6.41 -14.69 -34.81
N GLU A 315 7.56 -15.22 -35.21
CA GLU A 315 8.84 -14.48 -35.16
C GLU A 315 9.03 -13.42 -36.27
N THR A 316 8.16 -13.36 -37.27
CA THR A 316 8.25 -12.37 -38.36
C THR A 316 7.46 -11.09 -38.05
N VAL A 317 7.97 -9.93 -38.48
CA VAL A 317 7.34 -8.61 -38.27
C VAL A 317 5.92 -8.53 -38.88
N SER A 318 5.62 -9.34 -39.90
CA SER A 318 4.30 -9.41 -40.54
C SER A 318 3.28 -10.30 -39.82
N ALA A 319 3.66 -10.94 -38.71
CA ALA A 319 2.80 -11.87 -37.98
C ALA A 319 1.80 -11.15 -37.06
N ILE A 320 2.04 -9.89 -36.69
CA ILE A 320 1.12 -9.07 -35.89
C ILE A 320 0.65 -7.86 -36.73
N SER A 321 -0.64 -7.53 -36.65
CA SER A 321 -1.22 -6.35 -37.28
C SER A 321 -2.19 -5.65 -36.33
N VAL A 322 -2.45 -4.36 -36.60
CA VAL A 322 -3.42 -3.53 -35.86
C VAL A 322 -4.58 -3.06 -36.76
N GLU A 323 -4.49 -3.31 -38.06
CA GLU A 323 -5.44 -2.78 -39.02
C GLU A 323 -6.77 -3.54 -38.91
N ASN A 324 -7.84 -2.83 -38.57
CA ASN A 324 -9.16 -3.39 -38.30
C ASN A 324 -9.10 -4.50 -37.24
N GLY A 325 -8.47 -4.24 -36.10
CA GLY A 325 -8.45 -5.15 -34.93
C GLY A 325 -9.85 -5.44 -34.37
N VAL A 326 -9.95 -6.39 -33.44
CA VAL A 326 -11.23 -6.78 -32.80
C VAL A 326 -11.86 -5.62 -32.03
N SER A 327 -11.01 -4.78 -31.43
CA SER A 327 -11.41 -3.58 -30.71
C SER A 327 -10.48 -2.41 -31.00
N LYS A 328 -10.92 -1.20 -30.66
CA LYS A 328 -10.06 -0.02 -30.66
C LYS A 328 -9.10 -0.01 -29.46
N ASN A 329 -9.51 -0.65 -28.36
CA ASN A 329 -8.72 -0.70 -27.12
C ASN A 329 -7.71 -1.85 -27.13
N ASN A 330 -8.01 -2.93 -27.86
CA ASN A 330 -7.13 -4.06 -28.13
C ASN A 330 -7.03 -4.25 -29.66
N PRO A 331 -6.18 -3.45 -30.34
CA PRO A 331 -6.09 -3.48 -31.79
C PRO A 331 -5.19 -4.59 -32.34
N HIS A 332 -4.25 -5.14 -31.57
CA HIS A 332 -3.27 -6.11 -32.06
C HIS A 332 -3.90 -7.48 -32.29
N TYR A 333 -3.50 -8.15 -33.37
CA TYR A 333 -3.92 -9.52 -33.64
C TYR A 333 -2.85 -10.28 -34.43
N ALA A 334 -2.85 -11.60 -34.28
CA ALA A 334 -1.94 -12.47 -35.01
C ALA A 334 -2.50 -12.90 -36.37
N ILE A 335 -1.65 -12.90 -37.39
CA ILE A 335 -1.93 -13.43 -38.72
C ILE A 335 -1.23 -14.79 -38.85
N LEU A 336 -2.03 -15.84 -38.99
CA LEU A 336 -1.58 -17.22 -39.14
C LEU A 336 -1.50 -17.62 -40.62
N THR A 337 -0.49 -18.41 -40.98
CA THR A 337 -0.32 -19.07 -42.30
C THR A 337 -0.39 -20.60 -42.14
N ASP A 338 0.56 -21.39 -42.64
CA ASP A 338 0.65 -22.85 -42.49
C ASP A 338 1.42 -23.33 -41.25
N ASN A 339 2.11 -22.43 -40.55
CA ASN A 339 2.89 -22.80 -39.38
C ASN A 339 2.04 -22.78 -38.09
N PRO A 340 2.16 -23.82 -37.23
CA PRO A 340 1.63 -23.77 -35.88
C PRO A 340 2.24 -22.63 -35.06
N VAL A 341 1.43 -22.04 -34.19
CA VAL A 341 1.89 -21.12 -33.16
C VAL A 341 1.57 -21.67 -31.79
N TYR A 342 2.43 -21.39 -30.80
CA TYR A 342 2.32 -21.96 -29.47
C TYR A 342 2.38 -20.86 -28.41
N ASN A 343 1.46 -20.85 -27.46
CA ASN A 343 1.56 -20.03 -26.26
C ASN A 343 2.12 -20.89 -25.12
N ILE A 344 3.13 -20.37 -24.42
CA ILE A 344 3.80 -21.07 -23.31
C ILE A 344 3.10 -20.87 -21.96
N GLY A 345 2.01 -20.10 -21.92
CA GLY A 345 1.33 -19.69 -20.69
C GLY A 345 2.21 -18.81 -19.81
N TRP A 346 1.95 -18.82 -18.51
CA TRP A 346 2.70 -18.10 -17.49
C TRP A 346 4.01 -18.83 -17.12
N GLU A 347 4.89 -19.03 -18.11
CA GLU A 347 6.13 -19.83 -18.04
C GLU A 347 5.90 -21.34 -17.86
N GLY A 348 4.77 -21.82 -18.38
CA GLY A 348 4.34 -23.21 -18.36
C GLY A 348 2.85 -23.31 -18.07
N ILE A 349 2.15 -24.16 -18.79
CA ILE A 349 0.74 -24.49 -18.52
C ILE A 349 0.71 -25.78 -17.69
N HIS A 350 0.15 -25.72 -16.49
CA HIS A 350 -0.16 -26.93 -15.74
C HIS A 350 -1.56 -27.43 -16.13
N ILE A 351 -1.69 -28.73 -16.36
CA ILE A 351 -2.95 -29.34 -16.77
C ILE A 351 -3.34 -30.48 -15.83
N LYS A 352 -4.65 -30.65 -15.66
CA LYS A 352 -5.30 -31.72 -14.95
C LYS A 352 -6.11 -32.56 -15.92
N HIS A 353 -6.57 -33.73 -15.48
CA HIS A 353 -7.61 -34.50 -16.17
C HIS A 353 -8.96 -33.79 -16.03
N ALA A 354 -9.15 -32.74 -16.84
CA ALA A 354 -10.27 -31.82 -16.74
C ALA A 354 -10.71 -31.30 -18.12
N THR A 355 -11.82 -30.57 -18.13
CA THR A 355 -12.27 -29.80 -19.29
C THR A 355 -11.76 -28.37 -19.18
N TYR A 356 -11.30 -27.84 -20.30
CA TYR A 356 -10.86 -26.46 -20.47
C TYR A 356 -11.72 -25.80 -21.54
N ASP A 357 -12.24 -24.63 -21.23
CA ASP A 357 -12.97 -23.79 -22.16
C ASP A 357 -11.97 -22.94 -22.96
N VAL A 358 -12.18 -22.91 -24.28
CA VAL A 358 -11.39 -22.13 -25.22
C VAL A 358 -12.29 -21.09 -25.86
N SER A 359 -11.83 -19.84 -25.92
CA SER A 359 -12.42 -18.80 -26.77
C SER A 359 -11.35 -18.09 -27.60
N LEU A 360 -11.75 -17.60 -28.77
CA LEU A 360 -10.93 -16.72 -29.61
C LEU A 360 -11.82 -15.90 -30.53
N PHE A 361 -11.33 -14.75 -30.96
CA PHE A 361 -11.85 -14.04 -32.12
C PHE A 361 -11.05 -14.43 -33.36
N ALA A 362 -11.73 -14.64 -34.48
CA ALA A 362 -11.06 -14.99 -35.73
C ALA A 362 -11.80 -14.51 -36.98
N ARG A 363 -11.04 -14.30 -38.07
CA ARG A 363 -11.57 -14.00 -39.41
C ARG A 363 -10.70 -14.57 -40.54
N CYS A 364 -11.30 -14.88 -41.68
CA CYS A 364 -10.59 -15.34 -42.87
C CYS A 364 -10.26 -14.15 -43.78
N MET A 365 -8.98 -13.90 -44.03
CA MET A 365 -8.55 -12.69 -44.77
C MET A 365 -9.00 -12.63 -46.25
N ASP A 366 -9.46 -13.74 -46.81
CA ASP A 366 -10.00 -13.87 -48.18
C ASP A 366 -11.51 -14.19 -48.19
N GLY A 367 -12.17 -14.13 -47.04
CA GLY A 367 -13.58 -14.48 -46.85
C GLY A 367 -13.92 -15.97 -46.99
N LYS A 368 -12.97 -16.84 -47.32
CA LYS A 368 -13.21 -18.27 -47.55
C LYS A 368 -13.13 -19.06 -46.25
N LYS A 369 -14.03 -20.05 -46.09
CA LYS A 369 -14.08 -20.92 -44.91
C LYS A 369 -12.75 -21.65 -44.71
N LYS A 370 -12.23 -21.60 -43.48
CA LYS A 370 -10.97 -22.25 -43.07
C LYS A 370 -11.17 -23.01 -41.76
N GLN A 371 -10.16 -23.76 -41.35
CA GLN A 371 -10.20 -24.54 -40.12
C GLN A 371 -8.93 -24.36 -39.31
N LEU A 372 -9.10 -24.17 -38.01
CA LEU A 372 -8.03 -24.23 -37.00
C LEU A 372 -8.17 -25.53 -36.21
N THR A 373 -7.06 -26.18 -35.91
CA THR A 373 -7.00 -27.14 -34.80
C THR A 373 -6.44 -26.40 -33.60
N ILE A 374 -7.18 -26.41 -32.50
CA ILE A 374 -6.71 -25.90 -31.21
C ILE A 374 -6.31 -27.11 -30.37
N ALA A 375 -5.15 -27.07 -29.72
CA ALA A 375 -4.67 -28.21 -28.95
C ALA A 375 -3.85 -27.79 -27.72
N LEU A 376 -3.78 -28.69 -26.75
CA LEU A 376 -2.69 -28.72 -25.78
C LEU A 376 -1.66 -29.73 -26.29
N VAL A 377 -0.38 -29.35 -26.26
CA VAL A 377 0.73 -30.20 -26.71
C VAL A 377 1.82 -30.27 -25.66
N ASP A 378 2.55 -31.39 -25.62
CA ASP A 378 3.72 -31.54 -24.78
C ASP A 378 4.99 -30.90 -25.39
N ALA A 379 6.13 -31.08 -24.72
CA ALA A 379 7.42 -30.56 -25.16
C ALA A 379 7.87 -31.13 -26.51
N GLU A 380 7.46 -32.36 -26.85
CA GLU A 380 7.74 -33.01 -28.13
C GLU A 380 6.70 -32.69 -29.22
N ASN A 381 5.74 -31.80 -28.93
CA ASN A 381 4.58 -31.46 -29.76
C ASN A 381 3.55 -32.60 -29.94
N ASN A 382 3.55 -33.62 -29.07
CA ASN A 382 2.48 -34.61 -29.06
C ASN A 382 1.19 -33.97 -28.54
N ILE A 383 0.07 -34.28 -29.19
CA ILE A 383 -1.24 -33.76 -28.81
C ILE A 383 -1.73 -34.44 -27.53
N VAL A 384 -1.99 -33.64 -26.50
CA VAL A 384 -2.60 -34.05 -25.24
C VAL A 384 -4.13 -34.01 -25.36
N ALA A 385 -4.66 -32.88 -25.83
CA ALA A 385 -6.08 -32.68 -26.12
C ALA A 385 -6.20 -31.80 -27.36
N LYS A 386 -7.25 -31.97 -28.17
CA LYS A 386 -7.51 -31.10 -29.33
C LYS A 386 -8.97 -30.95 -29.67
N THR A 387 -9.28 -29.86 -30.35
CA THR A 387 -10.57 -29.60 -30.98
C THR A 387 -10.37 -28.90 -32.33
N LYS A 388 -11.42 -28.86 -33.15
CA LYS A 388 -11.41 -28.20 -34.47
C LYS A 388 -12.41 -27.06 -34.46
N VAL A 389 -11.97 -25.89 -34.91
CA VAL A 389 -12.81 -24.69 -35.05
C VAL A 389 -12.90 -24.33 -36.53
N LYS A 390 -14.12 -24.17 -37.06
CA LYS A 390 -14.36 -23.77 -38.45
C LYS A 390 -14.58 -22.26 -38.50
N ILE A 391 -13.67 -21.54 -39.14
CA ILE A 391 -13.69 -20.08 -39.25
C ILE A 391 -14.38 -19.70 -40.56
N GLN A 392 -15.23 -18.69 -40.52
CA GLN A 392 -16.04 -18.25 -41.65
C GLN A 392 -16.07 -16.73 -41.77
N GLY A 393 -16.16 -16.25 -43.01
CA GLY A 393 -16.28 -14.83 -43.32
C GLY A 393 -14.99 -14.03 -43.13
N ASP A 394 -15.02 -12.79 -43.57
CA ASP A 394 -13.95 -11.81 -43.44
C ASP A 394 -14.11 -10.86 -42.24
N GLN A 395 -15.23 -10.97 -41.52
CA GLN A 395 -15.54 -10.22 -40.30
C GLN A 395 -15.08 -10.98 -39.06
N TRP A 396 -14.71 -10.24 -38.01
CA TRP A 396 -14.41 -10.82 -36.70
C TRP A 396 -15.64 -11.50 -36.10
N ASN A 397 -15.46 -12.74 -35.67
CA ASN A 397 -16.47 -13.49 -34.94
C ASN A 397 -15.81 -14.17 -33.75
N GLU A 398 -16.54 -14.28 -32.64
CA GLU A 398 -16.13 -15.08 -31.49
C GLU A 398 -16.41 -16.56 -31.75
N TYR A 399 -15.44 -17.41 -31.42
CA TYR A 399 -15.57 -18.87 -31.48
C TYR A 399 -15.26 -19.45 -30.11
N LYS A 400 -16.10 -20.39 -29.68
CA LYS A 400 -15.93 -21.12 -28.42
C LYS A 400 -15.81 -22.63 -28.68
N SER A 401 -14.98 -23.30 -27.91
CA SER A 401 -14.79 -24.75 -27.97
C SER A 401 -14.25 -25.28 -26.64
N GLN A 402 -14.00 -26.58 -26.58
CA GLN A 402 -13.53 -27.25 -25.38
C GLN A 402 -12.38 -28.20 -25.68
N LEU A 403 -11.43 -28.28 -24.75
CA LEU A 403 -10.39 -29.29 -24.70
C LEU A 403 -10.66 -30.20 -23.50
N VAL A 404 -10.70 -31.50 -23.72
CA VAL A 404 -10.89 -32.50 -22.66
C VAL A 404 -9.60 -33.30 -22.53
N VAL A 405 -8.91 -33.14 -21.41
CA VAL A 405 -7.73 -33.93 -21.06
C VAL A 405 -8.23 -35.19 -20.36
N SER A 406 -8.13 -36.33 -21.03
CA SER A 406 -8.62 -37.61 -20.50
C SER A 406 -7.58 -38.32 -19.62
N ASP A 407 -8.04 -39.23 -18.76
CA ASP A 407 -7.21 -40.11 -17.91
C ASP A 407 -6.18 -40.97 -18.66
N LYS A 408 -6.33 -41.10 -20.00
CA LYS A 408 -5.34 -41.78 -20.84
C LYS A 408 -4.04 -41.00 -20.98
N TYR A 409 -4.09 -39.69 -20.80
CA TYR A 409 -2.88 -38.87 -20.77
C TYR A 409 -2.19 -39.10 -19.42
N LYS A 410 -1.01 -39.71 -19.47
CA LYS A 410 -0.16 -39.85 -18.29
C LYS A 410 0.73 -38.63 -18.23
N ASP A 411 0.48 -37.80 -17.23
CA ASP A 411 1.34 -36.66 -16.95
C ASP A 411 2.71 -37.17 -16.53
N GLU A 412 3.76 -36.63 -17.12
CA GLU A 412 5.13 -36.88 -16.72
C GLU A 412 5.67 -35.57 -16.14
N PRO A 413 6.06 -35.53 -14.84
CA PRO A 413 6.60 -34.32 -14.22
C PRO A 413 7.73 -33.73 -15.07
N GLY A 414 7.57 -32.48 -15.50
CA GLY A 414 8.59 -31.74 -16.25
C GLY A 414 8.36 -31.56 -17.76
N LYS A 415 7.23 -32.02 -18.33
CA LYS A 415 6.87 -31.64 -19.71
C LYS A 415 6.16 -30.29 -19.75
N ALA A 416 6.79 -29.27 -20.32
CA ALA A 416 6.20 -27.95 -20.51
C ALA A 416 5.04 -28.02 -21.53
N ILE A 417 3.80 -28.11 -21.03
CA ILE A 417 2.61 -28.05 -21.88
C ILE A 417 2.50 -26.66 -22.51
N ARG A 418 2.11 -26.64 -23.78
CA ARG A 418 1.86 -25.42 -24.56
C ARG A 418 0.48 -25.47 -25.20
N PHE A 419 -0.14 -24.32 -25.36
CA PHE A 419 -1.36 -24.15 -26.12
C PHE A 419 -1.02 -23.91 -27.59
N ALA A 420 -1.49 -24.77 -28.49
CA ALA A 420 -1.19 -24.74 -29.90
C ALA A 420 -2.39 -24.30 -30.74
N VAL A 421 -2.14 -23.38 -31.68
CA VAL A 421 -3.08 -23.01 -32.74
C VAL A 421 -2.49 -23.46 -34.08
N ILE A 422 -3.15 -24.41 -34.72
CA ILE A 422 -2.64 -25.11 -35.91
C ILE A 422 -3.60 -24.86 -37.10
N PRO A 423 -3.24 -23.96 -38.02
CA PRO A 423 -3.97 -23.76 -39.26
C PRO A 423 -4.01 -24.99 -40.16
N LYS A 424 -5.12 -25.18 -40.87
CA LYS A 424 -5.22 -26.16 -41.96
C LYS A 424 -5.16 -25.45 -43.31
N GLY A 425 -3.97 -25.41 -43.91
CA GLY A 425 -3.73 -24.75 -45.20
C GLY A 425 -2.68 -23.65 -45.10
N LYS A 426 -2.36 -23.00 -46.22
CA LYS A 426 -1.37 -21.90 -46.29
C LYS A 426 -2.02 -20.51 -46.26
N GLU A 427 -3.34 -20.48 -46.35
CA GLU A 427 -4.13 -19.27 -46.50
C GLU A 427 -4.22 -18.51 -45.18
N ARG A 428 -4.11 -17.18 -45.27
CA ARG A 428 -4.03 -16.30 -44.09
C ARG A 428 -5.35 -16.27 -43.30
N MET A 429 -5.23 -16.35 -41.97
CA MET A 429 -6.29 -16.13 -41.00
C MET A 429 -5.81 -15.15 -39.94
N ALA A 430 -6.71 -14.33 -39.41
CA ALA A 430 -6.41 -13.49 -38.26
C ALA A 430 -7.06 -14.09 -37.01
N VAL A 431 -6.34 -14.10 -35.89
CA VAL A 431 -6.81 -14.55 -34.57
C VAL A 431 -6.42 -13.54 -33.50
N ASP A 432 -7.26 -13.41 -32.49
CA ASP A 432 -7.12 -12.44 -31.40
C ASP A 432 -7.91 -12.90 -30.17
N MET A 433 -7.66 -12.29 -29.01
CA MET A 433 -8.34 -12.53 -27.73
C MET A 433 -8.45 -14.02 -27.41
N LEU A 434 -7.34 -14.75 -27.59
CA LEU A 434 -7.28 -16.18 -27.33
C LEU A 434 -7.27 -16.41 -25.82
N SER A 435 -8.10 -17.33 -25.36
CA SER A 435 -8.24 -17.66 -23.95
C SER A 435 -8.31 -19.17 -23.76
N LEU A 436 -7.68 -19.65 -22.70
CA LEU A 436 -7.78 -21.02 -22.20
C LEU A 436 -8.01 -20.96 -20.69
N MET A 437 -9.19 -21.39 -20.25
CA MET A 437 -9.54 -21.42 -18.83
C MET A 437 -9.98 -22.82 -18.42
N PRO A 438 -9.59 -23.31 -17.23
CA PRO A 438 -10.24 -24.48 -16.63
C PRO A 438 -11.76 -24.23 -16.55
N ARG A 439 -12.57 -25.26 -16.80
CA ARG A 439 -14.02 -25.14 -16.66
C ARG A 439 -14.46 -25.11 -15.19
N ASP A 440 -13.74 -25.81 -14.33
CA ASP A 440 -13.93 -25.79 -12.87
C ASP A 440 -13.15 -24.61 -12.27
N THR A 441 -13.81 -23.45 -12.19
CA THR A 441 -13.30 -22.25 -11.51
C THR A 441 -14.05 -22.03 -10.21
N TYR A 442 -13.53 -21.18 -9.32
CA TYR A 442 -14.21 -20.85 -8.07
C TYR A 442 -15.63 -20.35 -8.35
N LYS A 443 -16.62 -21.09 -7.84
CA LYS A 443 -18.07 -20.88 -8.09
C LYS A 443 -18.49 -20.79 -9.57
N GLY A 444 -17.61 -21.11 -10.51
CA GLY A 444 -17.85 -20.95 -11.95
C GLY A 444 -17.63 -19.53 -12.49
N HIS A 445 -17.04 -18.62 -11.70
CA HIS A 445 -16.89 -17.20 -12.03
C HIS A 445 -15.48 -16.79 -12.46
N GLY A 446 -14.67 -17.73 -12.96
CA GLY A 446 -13.43 -17.41 -13.68
C GLY A 446 -12.18 -17.22 -12.80
N LEU A 447 -12.29 -17.38 -11.48
CA LEU A 447 -11.14 -17.33 -10.57
C LEU A 447 -10.52 -18.71 -10.38
N ARG A 448 -9.21 -18.71 -10.14
CA ARG A 448 -8.40 -19.90 -9.86
C ARG A 448 -8.88 -20.50 -8.53
N LYS A 449 -9.39 -21.72 -8.60
CA LYS A 449 -10.20 -22.32 -7.54
C LYS A 449 -9.44 -22.56 -6.24
N ASP A 450 -8.24 -23.12 -6.33
CA ASP A 450 -7.35 -23.39 -5.19
C ASP A 450 -7.01 -22.13 -4.40
N LEU A 451 -6.62 -21.05 -5.08
CA LEU A 451 -6.32 -19.76 -4.44
C LEU A 451 -7.56 -19.12 -3.83
N ALA A 452 -8.67 -19.07 -4.58
CA ALA A 452 -9.89 -18.46 -4.09
C ALA A 452 -10.49 -19.22 -2.89
N GLU A 453 -10.40 -20.54 -2.84
CA GLU A 453 -10.83 -21.36 -1.69
C GLU A 453 -9.96 -21.10 -0.46
N VAL A 454 -8.64 -21.05 -0.62
CA VAL A 454 -7.71 -20.69 0.47
C VAL A 454 -8.00 -19.29 1.01
N ILE A 455 -8.28 -18.32 0.14
CA ILE A 455 -8.62 -16.96 0.58
C ILE A 455 -9.98 -16.94 1.28
N ALA A 456 -10.99 -17.62 0.74
CA ALA A 456 -12.31 -17.71 1.36
C ALA A 456 -12.28 -18.36 2.75
N ASP A 457 -11.34 -19.29 2.97
CA ASP A 457 -11.11 -19.98 4.24
C ASP A 457 -10.70 -19.03 5.39
N LEU A 458 -10.14 -17.85 5.07
CA LEU A 458 -9.88 -16.77 6.03
C LEU A 458 -11.19 -16.20 6.61
N HIS A 459 -12.32 -16.40 5.92
CA HIS A 459 -13.60 -15.75 6.16
C HIS A 459 -13.46 -14.21 6.20
N PRO A 460 -12.98 -13.57 5.12
CA PRO A 460 -12.90 -12.12 5.07
C PRO A 460 -14.29 -11.49 5.12
N ARG A 461 -14.44 -10.39 5.85
CA ARG A 461 -15.70 -9.60 5.90
C ARG A 461 -15.79 -8.56 4.81
N PHE A 462 -14.65 -8.15 4.26
CA PHE A 462 -14.57 -7.23 3.14
C PHE A 462 -13.33 -7.53 2.28
N VAL A 463 -13.33 -7.01 1.06
CA VAL A 463 -12.17 -7.04 0.15
C VAL A 463 -11.86 -5.62 -0.33
N ARG A 464 -10.68 -5.11 0.00
CA ARG A 464 -10.13 -3.88 -0.58
C ARG A 464 -9.48 -4.17 -1.92
N PHE A 465 -9.92 -3.49 -2.98
CA PHE A 465 -9.39 -3.63 -4.34
C PHE A 465 -9.62 -2.33 -5.14
N PRO A 466 -8.99 -2.10 -6.30
CA PRO A 466 -7.93 -2.90 -6.88
C PRO A 466 -6.56 -2.64 -6.25
N GLY A 467 -6.45 -1.70 -5.30
CA GLY A 467 -5.33 -1.48 -4.36
C GLY A 467 -3.92 -1.45 -4.98
N GLY A 468 -2.86 -1.35 -4.17
CA GLY A 468 -2.52 -0.12 -3.46
C GLY A 468 -1.88 0.83 -4.46
N CYS A 469 -0.56 0.74 -4.65
CA CYS A 469 0.15 1.56 -5.65
C CYS A 469 -0.37 1.38 -7.10
N MET A 470 -0.93 0.21 -7.44
CA MET A 470 -1.44 -0.05 -8.80
C MET A 470 -2.63 0.85 -9.16
N LEU A 471 -3.48 1.19 -8.19
CA LEU A 471 -4.57 2.16 -8.35
C LEU A 471 -4.08 3.52 -8.85
N HIS A 472 -2.98 4.00 -8.29
CA HIS A 472 -2.40 5.30 -8.59
C HIS A 472 -1.65 5.34 -9.92
N GLY A 473 -1.20 4.18 -10.40
CA GLY A 473 -0.52 4.06 -11.68
C GLY A 473 0.81 4.81 -11.79
N GLN A 474 1.41 4.68 -12.95
CA GLN A 474 2.65 5.34 -13.36
C GLN A 474 2.34 6.69 -14.03
N GLY A 475 2.09 7.72 -13.22
CA GLY A 475 1.65 9.04 -13.70
C GLY A 475 0.15 9.14 -13.94
N LEU A 476 -0.33 10.36 -14.22
CA LEU A 476 -1.77 10.66 -14.35
C LEU A 476 -2.44 9.94 -15.52
N GLU A 477 -1.69 9.71 -16.59
CA GLU A 477 -2.14 8.98 -17.78
C GLU A 477 -2.39 7.48 -17.54
N ASN A 478 -1.92 6.95 -16.40
CA ASN A 478 -1.98 5.53 -16.06
C ASN A 478 -2.72 5.27 -14.73
N ILE A 479 -3.40 6.26 -14.15
CA ILE A 479 -4.29 5.99 -13.00
C ILE A 479 -5.35 4.95 -13.38
N TYR A 480 -5.77 4.13 -12.41
CA TYR A 480 -6.73 3.07 -12.69
C TYR A 480 -8.15 3.65 -12.83
N HIS A 481 -8.67 3.66 -14.05
CA HIS A 481 -10.07 4.01 -14.33
C HIS A 481 -10.94 2.75 -14.29
N TRP A 482 -11.82 2.62 -13.29
CA TRP A 482 -12.65 1.43 -13.11
C TRP A 482 -13.52 1.11 -14.35
N LYS A 483 -14.00 2.14 -15.07
CA LYS A 483 -14.79 2.01 -16.30
C LYS A 483 -14.06 1.28 -17.42
N GLU A 484 -12.73 1.34 -17.42
CA GLU A 484 -11.88 0.64 -18.39
C GLU A 484 -11.73 -0.86 -18.09
N SER A 485 -12.26 -1.33 -16.95
CA SER A 485 -12.20 -2.72 -16.46
C SER A 485 -13.53 -3.47 -16.50
N VAL A 486 -14.62 -2.83 -16.92
CA VAL A 486 -15.97 -3.43 -16.99
C VAL A 486 -16.46 -3.53 -18.45
N GLY A 487 -17.53 -4.30 -18.66
CA GLY A 487 -18.06 -4.56 -19.99
C GLY A 487 -17.34 -5.71 -20.71
N PRO A 488 -17.58 -5.88 -22.03
CA PRO A 488 -17.01 -6.96 -22.81
C PRO A 488 -15.48 -6.97 -22.75
N GLN A 489 -14.88 -8.13 -22.48
CA GLN A 489 -13.43 -8.29 -22.30
C GLN A 489 -12.61 -7.69 -23.45
N LYS A 490 -13.04 -7.91 -24.70
CA LYS A 490 -12.38 -7.35 -25.89
C LYS A 490 -12.31 -5.81 -25.92
N ASP A 491 -13.16 -5.12 -25.18
CA ASP A 491 -13.25 -3.65 -25.15
C ASP A 491 -12.68 -3.05 -23.86
N ARG A 492 -12.21 -3.88 -22.91
CA ARG A 492 -11.46 -3.40 -21.75
C ARG A 492 -10.10 -2.89 -22.20
N LYS A 493 -9.58 -1.85 -21.54
CA LYS A 493 -8.31 -1.23 -21.94
C LYS A 493 -7.19 -1.77 -21.05
N PRO A 494 -6.18 -2.48 -21.61
CA PRO A 494 -5.05 -2.94 -20.83
C PRO A 494 -4.22 -1.76 -20.35
N ALA A 495 -3.39 -2.00 -19.33
CA ALA A 495 -2.57 -0.97 -18.72
C ALA A 495 -1.17 -1.50 -18.36
N PHE A 496 -0.21 -0.58 -18.30
CA PHE A 496 1.03 -0.83 -17.57
C PHE A 496 0.71 -0.98 -16.08
N ASN A 497 1.25 -2.02 -15.46
CA ASN A 497 1.23 -2.23 -14.03
C ASN A 497 2.51 -1.63 -13.43
N ILE A 498 2.36 -0.75 -12.43
CA ILE A 498 3.48 -0.07 -11.74
C ILE A 498 4.51 -1.05 -11.17
N TRP A 499 4.11 -2.30 -10.91
CA TRP A 499 4.98 -3.40 -10.49
C TRP A 499 5.80 -4.04 -11.63
N ASN A 500 5.93 -3.34 -12.78
CA ASN A 500 6.73 -3.68 -13.96
C ASN A 500 6.24 -4.89 -14.78
N TYR A 501 4.93 -5.00 -14.98
CA TYR A 501 4.35 -5.96 -15.92
C TYR A 501 3.06 -5.42 -16.57
N HIS A 502 2.43 -6.22 -17.41
CA HIS A 502 1.24 -5.87 -18.17
C HIS A 502 -0.01 -6.30 -17.40
N GLN A 503 -1.02 -5.44 -17.36
CA GLN A 503 -2.32 -5.71 -16.76
C GLN A 503 -3.39 -5.82 -17.85
N THR A 504 -3.96 -7.01 -17.99
CA THR A 504 -5.01 -7.30 -18.98
C THR A 504 -6.36 -6.70 -18.61
N ARG A 505 -6.59 -6.49 -17.30
CA ARG A 505 -7.89 -6.16 -16.68
C ARG A 505 -8.97 -7.20 -16.98
N LYS A 506 -8.57 -8.45 -17.21
CA LYS A 506 -9.49 -9.59 -17.25
C LYS A 506 -10.15 -9.81 -15.89
N LEU A 507 -9.37 -9.64 -14.82
CA LEU A 507 -9.89 -9.42 -13.47
C LEU A 507 -10.17 -7.92 -13.28
N GLY A 508 -11.41 -7.51 -13.53
CA GLY A 508 -11.87 -6.13 -13.40
C GLY A 508 -12.90 -5.98 -12.29
N PHE A 509 -13.54 -4.81 -12.22
CA PHE A 509 -14.50 -4.51 -11.15
C PHE A 509 -15.67 -5.50 -11.09
N PHE A 510 -16.20 -5.97 -12.23
CA PHE A 510 -17.26 -6.98 -12.21
C PHE A 510 -16.81 -8.26 -11.49
N GLU A 511 -15.62 -8.76 -11.81
CA GLU A 511 -15.10 -9.98 -11.23
C GLU A 511 -14.73 -9.81 -9.75
N TYR A 512 -14.20 -8.65 -9.33
CA TYR A 512 -13.93 -8.37 -7.92
C TYR A 512 -15.22 -8.32 -7.08
N PHE A 513 -16.27 -7.66 -7.57
CA PHE A 513 -17.56 -7.60 -6.89
C PHE A 513 -18.22 -8.99 -6.81
N GLN A 514 -18.18 -9.77 -7.90
CA GLN A 514 -18.66 -11.16 -7.89
C GLN A 514 -17.88 -12.02 -6.90
N TRP A 515 -16.56 -11.85 -6.80
CA TRP A 515 -15.72 -12.56 -5.85
C TRP A 515 -16.10 -12.25 -4.39
N CYS A 516 -16.41 -10.99 -4.10
CA CYS A 516 -16.89 -10.57 -2.78
C CYS A 516 -18.19 -11.31 -2.42
N GLU A 517 -19.18 -11.32 -3.32
CA GLU A 517 -20.44 -12.05 -3.10
C GLU A 517 -20.21 -13.56 -2.91
N ASP A 518 -19.33 -14.17 -3.70
CA ASP A 518 -19.02 -15.60 -3.64
C ASP A 518 -18.41 -16.02 -2.29
N MET A 519 -17.71 -15.10 -1.61
CA MET A 519 -17.16 -15.28 -0.27
C MET A 519 -18.08 -14.81 0.85
N GLY A 520 -19.15 -14.06 0.54
CA GLY A 520 -19.96 -13.37 1.53
C GLY A 520 -19.27 -12.17 2.17
N ALA A 521 -18.33 -11.55 1.45
CA ALA A 521 -17.60 -10.35 1.87
C ALA A 521 -18.21 -9.08 1.24
N GLU A 522 -18.03 -7.93 1.89
CA GLU A 522 -18.41 -6.63 1.34
C GLU A 522 -17.31 -6.08 0.40
N PRO A 523 -17.66 -5.53 -0.77
CA PRO A 523 -16.68 -4.88 -1.63
C PRO A 523 -16.26 -3.52 -1.06
N LEU A 524 -14.95 -3.28 -1.01
CA LEU A 524 -14.34 -1.97 -0.75
C LEU A 524 -13.51 -1.56 -2.00
N PRO A 525 -14.16 -1.05 -3.05
CA PRO A 525 -13.45 -0.46 -4.19
C PRO A 525 -12.75 0.84 -3.76
N VAL A 526 -11.48 0.98 -4.15
CA VAL A 526 -10.66 2.16 -3.90
C VAL A 526 -10.41 2.89 -5.22
N LEU A 527 -10.54 4.21 -5.22
CA LEU A 527 -10.32 5.09 -6.37
C LEU A 527 -9.22 6.10 -6.03
N ALA A 528 -8.41 6.50 -7.01
CA ALA A 528 -7.34 7.47 -6.79
C ALA A 528 -7.93 8.82 -6.32
N ALA A 529 -7.21 9.54 -5.46
CA ALA A 529 -7.64 10.85 -4.97
C ALA A 529 -7.43 12.00 -6.00
N GLY A 530 -7.35 11.66 -7.29
CA GLY A 530 -7.07 12.60 -8.38
C GLY A 530 -5.59 12.98 -8.52
N VAL A 531 -4.68 12.22 -7.91
CA VAL A 531 -3.21 12.38 -7.99
C VAL A 531 -2.54 11.05 -8.36
N PRO A 532 -1.33 11.04 -8.94
CA PRO A 532 -0.64 9.81 -9.35
C PRO A 532 0.19 9.22 -8.20
N CYS A 533 0.84 8.06 -8.40
CA CYS A 533 1.60 7.43 -7.32
C CYS A 533 2.79 8.27 -6.88
N GLN A 534 3.08 8.35 -5.57
CA GLN A 534 4.30 8.98 -5.04
C GLN A 534 5.60 8.36 -5.58
N ASN A 535 5.52 7.15 -6.13
CA ASN A 535 6.64 6.43 -6.74
C ASN A 535 6.64 6.44 -8.27
N SER A 536 5.83 7.30 -8.89
CA SER A 536 5.80 7.45 -10.35
C SER A 536 7.15 7.88 -10.90
N GLN A 537 7.68 7.12 -11.85
CA GLN A 537 8.85 7.48 -12.67
C GLN A 537 8.63 8.80 -13.44
N PRO A 538 9.71 9.50 -13.84
CA PRO A 538 9.58 10.72 -14.62
C PRO A 538 8.85 10.50 -15.95
N ASN A 539 7.85 11.34 -16.25
CA ASN A 539 7.22 11.36 -17.56
C ASN A 539 8.09 12.06 -18.61
N ALA A 540 7.61 12.21 -19.85
CA ALA A 540 8.35 12.88 -20.94
C ALA A 540 8.75 14.34 -20.62
N LYS A 541 8.02 15.00 -19.70
CA LYS A 541 8.34 16.35 -19.22
C LYS A 541 9.32 16.35 -18.04
N GLY A 542 9.71 15.18 -17.53
CA GLY A 542 10.58 15.05 -16.36
C GLY A 542 9.84 15.21 -15.02
N ILE A 543 8.50 15.29 -15.05
CA ILE A 543 7.67 15.37 -13.83
C ILE A 543 7.58 13.97 -13.22
N CYS A 544 7.81 13.88 -11.92
CA CYS A 544 8.03 12.64 -11.21
C CYS A 544 7.38 12.69 -9.83
N GLY A 545 7.01 11.53 -9.26
CA GLY A 545 6.31 11.40 -7.96
C GLY A 545 4.81 11.72 -8.03
N GLN A 546 4.18 11.96 -6.87
CA GLN A 546 2.76 12.31 -6.73
C GLN A 546 2.52 13.78 -7.07
N GLN A 547 2.92 14.20 -8.26
CA GLN A 547 3.05 15.62 -8.56
C GLN A 547 2.18 16.04 -9.72
N GLY A 548 1.50 17.17 -9.50
CA GLY A 548 0.29 17.50 -10.22
C GLY A 548 -0.86 16.57 -9.81
N GLY A 549 -2.04 16.93 -10.29
CA GLY A 549 -3.21 16.07 -10.22
C GLY A 549 -4.03 16.25 -11.47
N ILE A 550 -5.14 15.52 -11.58
CA ILE A 550 -6.13 15.70 -12.64
C ILE A 550 -6.42 17.20 -12.77
N PRO A 551 -6.31 17.82 -13.96
CA PRO A 551 -6.56 19.25 -14.11
C PRO A 551 -7.91 19.64 -13.51
N MET A 552 -7.99 20.78 -12.82
CA MET A 552 -9.23 21.17 -12.13
C MET A 552 -10.44 21.28 -13.07
N ALA A 553 -10.22 21.56 -14.35
CA ALA A 553 -11.26 21.57 -15.38
C ALA A 553 -11.84 20.16 -15.68
N ASP A 554 -11.04 19.11 -15.46
CA ASP A 554 -11.40 17.71 -15.71
C ASP A 554 -11.91 17.00 -14.45
N MET A 555 -11.65 17.56 -13.27
CA MET A 555 -12.13 17.03 -11.98
C MET A 555 -13.64 16.77 -11.92
N PRO A 556 -14.53 17.63 -12.47
CA PRO A 556 -15.97 17.32 -12.50
C PRO A 556 -16.30 16.00 -13.20
N GLN A 557 -15.59 15.66 -14.28
CA GLN A 557 -15.79 14.38 -14.97
C GLN A 557 -15.27 13.22 -14.12
N TYR A 558 -14.12 13.37 -13.47
CA TYR A 558 -13.59 12.33 -12.58
C TYR A 558 -14.51 12.07 -11.38
N VAL A 559 -15.06 13.14 -10.77
CA VAL A 559 -16.08 13.03 -9.72
C VAL A 559 -17.31 12.29 -10.23
N GLN A 560 -17.76 12.59 -11.46
CA GLN A 560 -18.87 11.85 -12.07
C GLN A 560 -18.54 10.36 -12.25
N ASP A 561 -17.30 10.01 -12.60
CA ASP A 561 -16.89 8.60 -12.70
C ASP A 561 -16.95 7.88 -11.34
N VAL A 562 -16.67 8.55 -10.23
CA VAL A 562 -16.83 8.01 -8.87
C VAL A 562 -18.31 7.79 -8.54
N LEU A 563 -19.19 8.74 -8.86
CA LEU A 563 -20.64 8.60 -8.66
C LEU A 563 -21.23 7.49 -9.54
N ASP A 564 -20.74 7.37 -10.77
CA ASP A 564 -21.16 6.34 -11.72
C ASP A 564 -20.82 4.93 -11.23
N LEU A 565 -19.77 4.76 -10.40
CA LEU A 565 -19.48 3.47 -9.76
C LEU A 565 -20.61 3.05 -8.81
N VAL A 566 -21.15 3.99 -8.03
CA VAL A 566 -22.26 3.71 -7.11
C VAL A 566 -23.52 3.36 -7.90
N GLU A 567 -23.81 4.11 -8.97
CA GLU A 567 -24.93 3.81 -9.88
C GLU A 567 -24.76 2.47 -10.60
N TRP A 568 -23.54 2.13 -11.02
CA TRP A 568 -23.22 0.83 -11.61
C TRP A 568 -23.42 -0.31 -10.61
N ALA A 569 -23.02 -0.15 -9.35
CA ALA A 569 -23.10 -1.20 -8.34
C ALA A 569 -24.51 -1.36 -7.75
N ASN A 570 -25.21 -0.26 -7.49
CA ASN A 570 -26.44 -0.24 -6.69
C ASN A 570 -27.69 0.22 -7.46
N GLY A 571 -27.54 0.89 -8.61
CA GLY A 571 -28.65 1.47 -9.34
C GLY A 571 -29.64 0.43 -9.91
N ASP A 572 -30.82 0.93 -10.28
CA ASP A 572 -31.87 0.16 -10.96
C ASP A 572 -31.58 0.09 -12.48
N PRO A 573 -31.43 -1.12 -13.07
CA PRO A 573 -31.22 -1.30 -14.52
C PRO A 573 -32.32 -0.68 -15.40
N ALA A 574 -33.51 -0.43 -14.88
CA ALA A 574 -34.60 0.21 -15.63
C ALA A 574 -34.37 1.72 -15.84
N THR A 575 -33.59 2.38 -14.99
CA THR A 575 -33.42 3.84 -15.00
C THR A 575 -31.97 4.29 -15.14
N SER A 576 -31.00 3.45 -14.78
CA SER A 576 -29.57 3.75 -14.86
C SER A 576 -28.90 2.94 -15.97
N ALA A 577 -28.25 3.64 -16.92
CA ALA A 577 -27.49 3.00 -17.99
C ALA A 577 -26.31 2.18 -17.43
N TRP A 578 -25.73 2.61 -16.30
CA TRP A 578 -24.66 1.89 -15.63
C TRP A 578 -25.15 0.59 -14.98
N ALA A 579 -26.27 0.65 -14.25
CA ALA A 579 -26.89 -0.57 -13.73
C ALA A 579 -27.37 -1.51 -14.83
N LYS A 580 -27.82 -0.97 -15.97
CA LYS A 580 -28.16 -1.76 -17.16
C LYS A 580 -26.94 -2.49 -17.72
N MET A 581 -25.77 -1.85 -17.77
CA MET A 581 -24.52 -2.51 -18.17
C MET A 581 -24.16 -3.68 -17.22
N ARG A 582 -24.31 -3.50 -15.90
CA ARG A 582 -24.15 -4.59 -14.91
C ARG A 582 -25.13 -5.74 -15.17
N ALA A 583 -26.41 -5.42 -15.42
CA ALA A 583 -27.45 -6.41 -15.71
C ALA A 583 -27.18 -7.19 -17.01
N GLU A 584 -26.76 -6.50 -18.08
CA GLU A 584 -26.41 -7.12 -19.36
C GLU A 584 -25.15 -8.01 -19.27
N ALA A 585 -24.25 -7.72 -18.32
CA ALA A 585 -23.11 -8.58 -17.99
C ALA A 585 -23.50 -9.85 -17.21
N GLY A 586 -24.78 -10.00 -16.83
CA GLY A 586 -25.32 -11.19 -16.17
C GLY A 586 -25.68 -11.00 -14.70
N HIS A 587 -25.56 -9.79 -14.14
CA HIS A 587 -25.87 -9.51 -12.74
C HIS A 587 -26.91 -8.38 -12.59
N PRO A 588 -28.21 -8.68 -12.73
CA PRO A 588 -29.26 -7.66 -12.68
C PRO A 588 -29.48 -7.09 -11.27
N ALA A 589 -29.25 -7.88 -10.22
CA ALA A 589 -29.38 -7.43 -8.83
C ALA A 589 -28.31 -6.40 -8.49
N PRO A 590 -28.53 -5.50 -7.52
CA PRO A 590 -27.47 -4.63 -7.03
C PRO A 590 -26.44 -5.45 -6.24
N PHE A 591 -25.16 -5.07 -6.32
CA PHE A 591 -24.09 -5.64 -5.50
C PHE A 591 -24.15 -5.18 -4.03
N ASN A 592 -24.99 -4.18 -3.72
CA ASN A 592 -25.14 -3.62 -2.37
C ASN A 592 -23.82 -3.03 -1.83
N LEU A 593 -23.16 -2.21 -2.65
CA LEU A 593 -21.99 -1.42 -2.28
C LEU A 593 -22.31 -0.51 -1.09
N LYS A 594 -21.47 -0.54 -0.06
CA LYS A 594 -21.63 0.26 1.17
C LYS A 594 -20.46 1.20 1.45
N MET A 595 -19.28 0.89 0.91
CA MET A 595 -18.04 1.56 1.27
C MET A 595 -17.26 1.88 -0.01
N VAL A 596 -16.63 3.05 -0.06
CA VAL A 596 -15.74 3.45 -1.15
C VAL A 596 -14.49 4.08 -0.54
N GLY A 597 -13.32 3.58 -0.95
CA GLY A 597 -12.03 4.16 -0.58
C GLY A 597 -11.63 5.26 -1.56
N ILE A 598 -11.13 6.39 -1.06
CA ILE A 598 -10.61 7.50 -1.87
C ILE A 598 -9.15 7.78 -1.46
N GLY A 599 -8.22 7.52 -2.38
CA GLY A 599 -6.77 7.61 -2.13
C GLY A 599 -6.15 6.33 -1.59
N ASN A 600 -4.81 6.28 -1.58
CA ASN A 600 -3.97 5.20 -1.06
C ASN A 600 -2.55 5.72 -0.79
N GLU A 601 -2.07 5.75 0.45
CA GLU A 601 -0.67 6.16 0.73
C GLU A 601 -0.26 7.51 0.10
N ASP A 602 -1.21 8.45 -0.01
CA ASP A 602 -0.98 9.72 -0.66
C ASP A 602 -0.09 10.64 0.18
N LEU A 603 0.86 11.33 -0.44
CA LEU A 603 1.43 12.53 0.16
C LEU A 603 0.31 13.55 0.38
N ILE A 604 0.17 14.10 1.58
CA ILE A 604 -0.91 15.01 1.94
C ILE A 604 -0.52 16.45 1.52
N SER A 605 -0.23 16.58 0.23
CA SER A 605 0.14 17.82 -0.45
C SER A 605 -1.09 18.69 -0.70
N THR A 606 -0.84 19.95 -1.08
CA THR A 606 -1.92 20.90 -1.40
C THR A 606 -2.74 20.44 -2.62
N ASP A 607 -2.07 19.84 -3.61
CA ASP A 607 -2.70 19.30 -4.82
C ASP A 607 -3.61 18.10 -4.51
N PHE A 608 -3.20 17.25 -3.57
CA PHE A 608 -4.01 16.13 -3.07
C PHE A 608 -5.25 16.67 -2.35
N GLU A 609 -5.08 17.53 -1.35
CA GLU A 609 -6.18 17.98 -0.48
C GLU A 609 -7.34 18.56 -1.27
N GLN A 610 -7.06 19.42 -2.26
CA GLN A 610 -8.10 20.06 -3.08
C GLN A 610 -8.98 19.03 -3.82
N ARG A 611 -8.35 18.03 -4.44
CA ARG A 611 -9.04 17.01 -5.24
C ARG A 611 -9.74 15.97 -4.37
N TYR A 612 -9.04 15.52 -3.35
CA TYR A 612 -9.53 14.60 -2.34
C TYR A 612 -10.83 15.09 -1.71
N LEU A 613 -10.87 16.35 -1.26
CA LEU A 613 -12.07 16.93 -0.65
C LEU A 613 -13.20 17.16 -1.66
N MET A 614 -12.89 17.49 -2.92
CA MET A 614 -13.91 17.57 -3.98
C MET A 614 -14.62 16.24 -4.19
N ILE A 615 -13.86 15.14 -4.22
CA ILE A 615 -14.40 13.78 -4.42
C ILE A 615 -15.23 13.35 -3.21
N CYS A 616 -14.66 13.42 -2.00
CA CYS A 616 -15.33 12.99 -0.77
C CYS A 616 -16.65 13.75 -0.54
N LYS A 617 -16.61 15.07 -0.71
CA LYS A 617 -17.80 15.92 -0.59
C LYS A 617 -18.89 15.52 -1.59
N ALA A 618 -18.55 15.40 -2.87
CA ALA A 618 -19.53 15.09 -3.90
C ALA A 618 -20.16 13.70 -3.72
N LEU A 619 -19.35 12.71 -3.35
CA LEU A 619 -19.84 11.37 -3.03
C LEU A 619 -20.82 11.40 -1.86
N LYS A 620 -20.47 12.06 -0.76
CA LYS A 620 -21.34 12.12 0.43
C LYS A 620 -22.61 12.95 0.22
N GLU A 621 -22.55 14.01 -0.58
CA GLU A 621 -23.73 14.81 -0.93
C GLU A 621 -24.72 14.04 -1.81
N LYS A 622 -24.22 13.17 -2.70
CA LYS A 622 -25.07 12.40 -3.62
C LYS A 622 -25.54 11.06 -3.04
N HIS A 623 -24.66 10.41 -2.29
CA HIS A 623 -24.82 9.08 -1.70
C HIS A 623 -24.45 9.09 -0.22
N PRO A 624 -25.26 9.74 0.65
CA PRO A 624 -24.98 9.81 2.09
C PRO A 624 -24.97 8.43 2.77
N GLU A 625 -25.57 7.41 2.14
CA GLU A 625 -25.57 6.02 2.58
C GLU A 625 -24.23 5.30 2.40
N ILE A 626 -23.33 5.82 1.56
CA ILE A 626 -22.00 5.25 1.34
C ILE A 626 -21.05 5.76 2.42
N GLU A 627 -20.30 4.84 3.00
CA GLU A 627 -19.18 5.11 3.89
C GLU A 627 -17.95 5.49 3.05
N VAL A 628 -17.41 6.68 3.28
CA VAL A 628 -16.19 7.15 2.62
C VAL A 628 -15.00 6.82 3.51
N ILE A 629 -14.11 5.98 2.99
CA ILE A 629 -12.85 5.63 3.63
C ILE A 629 -11.74 6.47 3.00
N GLY A 630 -11.25 7.44 3.75
CA GLY A 630 -10.14 8.31 3.37
C GLY A 630 -8.78 7.67 3.55
N THR A 631 -7.72 8.41 3.25
CA THR A 631 -6.32 8.05 3.58
C THR A 631 -5.71 9.10 4.49
N VAL A 632 -4.78 8.67 5.37
CA VAL A 632 -3.92 9.59 6.16
C VAL A 632 -2.46 9.53 5.72
N GLY A 633 -2.20 9.02 4.52
CA GLY A 633 -0.88 9.02 3.91
C GLY A 633 -0.08 7.73 4.09
N PRO A 634 1.18 7.70 3.62
CA PRO A 634 1.92 6.46 3.37
C PRO A 634 2.51 5.79 4.60
N PHE A 635 2.67 6.52 5.69
CA PHE A 635 3.36 6.05 6.87
C PHE A 635 2.60 6.50 8.11
N HIS A 636 2.71 5.71 9.17
CA HIS A 636 2.13 6.01 10.47
C HIS A 636 2.95 7.04 11.26
N TYR A 637 2.47 7.46 12.44
CA TYR A 637 3.18 8.43 13.29
C TYR A 637 4.62 7.97 13.60
N PRO A 638 5.64 8.86 13.54
CA PRO A 638 5.59 10.33 13.44
C PRO A 638 5.69 10.90 12.01
N SER A 639 4.94 10.36 11.05
CA SER A 639 4.87 10.92 9.70
C SER A 639 4.14 12.27 9.62
N SER A 640 4.66 13.18 8.79
CA SER A 640 4.06 14.47 8.46
C SER A 640 2.69 14.32 7.79
N ASP A 641 2.62 13.37 6.85
CA ASP A 641 1.41 13.02 6.11
C ASP A 641 0.34 12.47 7.04
N TYR A 642 0.75 11.61 7.98
CA TYR A 642 -0.15 11.07 9.01
C TYR A 642 -0.80 12.16 9.84
N ILE A 643 0.00 13.11 10.33
CA ILE A 643 -0.48 14.20 11.18
C ILE A 643 -1.44 15.11 10.41
N GLU A 644 -1.09 15.54 9.20
CA GLU A 644 -1.94 16.42 8.39
C GLU A 644 -3.19 15.69 7.87
N GLY A 645 -3.05 14.43 7.43
CA GLY A 645 -4.16 13.59 6.97
C GLY A 645 -5.21 13.41 8.07
N TRP A 646 -4.79 13.09 9.29
CA TRP A 646 -5.70 13.00 10.43
C TRP A 646 -6.37 14.33 10.78
N LYS A 647 -5.65 15.44 10.61
CA LYS A 647 -6.23 16.78 10.80
C LYS A 647 -7.34 17.03 9.76
N ILE A 648 -7.07 16.78 8.48
CA ILE A 648 -8.06 16.90 7.40
C ILE A 648 -9.27 16.00 7.69
N ALA A 649 -9.05 14.73 8.03
CA ALA A 649 -10.14 13.80 8.33
C ALA A 649 -11.03 14.28 9.49
N LYS A 650 -10.44 14.81 10.57
CA LYS A 650 -11.19 15.36 11.71
C LYS A 650 -11.97 16.62 11.35
N GLU A 651 -11.38 17.53 10.57
CA GLU A 651 -12.01 18.77 10.12
C GLU A 651 -13.15 18.52 9.12
N HIS A 652 -13.08 17.40 8.37
CA HIS A 652 -14.03 17.02 7.33
C HIS A 652 -14.82 15.74 7.63
N ARG A 653 -15.00 15.41 8.91
CA ARG A 653 -15.71 14.18 9.37
C ARG A 653 -17.16 14.04 8.88
N GLN A 654 -17.75 15.10 8.32
CA GLN A 654 -19.06 15.03 7.66
C GLN A 654 -19.02 14.35 6.29
N TRP A 655 -17.83 14.22 5.68
CA TRP A 655 -17.61 13.60 4.37
C TRP A 655 -16.68 12.39 4.43
N ILE A 656 -15.95 12.20 5.53
CA ILE A 656 -14.98 11.12 5.73
C ILE A 656 -15.41 10.36 6.98
N ASP A 657 -15.88 9.12 6.80
CA ASP A 657 -16.43 8.30 7.87
C ASP A 657 -15.33 7.48 8.58
N ALA A 658 -14.34 7.03 7.81
CA ALA A 658 -13.17 6.31 8.27
C ALA A 658 -11.90 6.76 7.54
N VAL A 659 -10.73 6.42 8.08
CA VAL A 659 -9.43 6.64 7.44
C VAL A 659 -8.61 5.37 7.38
N ASP A 660 -7.87 5.22 6.28
CA ASP A 660 -6.93 4.15 5.99
C ASP A 660 -5.55 4.49 6.56
N GLU A 661 -5.06 3.65 7.46
CA GLU A 661 -3.71 3.70 8.04
C GLU A 661 -2.87 2.53 7.57
N HIS A 662 -1.60 2.79 7.29
CA HIS A 662 -0.66 1.79 6.78
C HIS A 662 0.61 1.73 7.63
N TYR A 663 1.09 0.53 7.96
CA TYR A 663 2.42 0.34 8.55
C TYR A 663 3.02 -1.04 8.39
N TYR A 664 4.30 -1.06 8.00
CA TYR A 664 5.13 -2.25 7.83
C TYR A 664 6.32 -2.19 8.78
N GLU A 665 6.20 -2.84 9.94
CA GLU A 665 7.10 -2.63 11.06
C GLU A 665 7.84 -3.89 11.52
N GLN A 666 8.93 -3.75 12.26
CA GLN A 666 9.63 -4.91 12.84
C GLN A 666 8.76 -5.58 13.92
N PRO A 667 8.88 -6.90 14.19
CA PRO A 667 8.07 -7.57 15.21
C PRO A 667 8.13 -6.89 16.58
N GLY A 668 9.30 -6.35 16.96
CA GLY A 668 9.46 -5.64 18.23
C GLY A 668 8.62 -4.36 18.34
N TRP A 669 8.35 -3.66 17.23
CA TRP A 669 7.46 -2.49 17.23
C TRP A 669 6.05 -2.87 17.69
N PHE A 670 5.46 -3.93 17.11
CA PHE A 670 4.15 -4.45 17.52
C PHE A 670 4.12 -4.88 18.99
N ILE A 671 5.23 -5.45 19.51
CA ILE A 671 5.34 -5.84 20.91
C ILE A 671 5.40 -4.62 21.85
N ASN A 672 5.94 -3.49 21.40
CA ASN A 672 6.11 -2.30 22.23
C ASN A 672 4.96 -1.30 22.10
N HIS A 673 4.21 -1.31 21.00
CA HIS A 673 3.13 -0.37 20.67
C HIS A 673 1.74 -1.00 20.88
N GLN A 674 1.58 -1.80 21.92
CA GLN A 674 0.32 -2.52 22.17
C GLN A 674 -0.83 -1.60 22.58
N ASP A 675 -0.54 -0.35 22.96
CA ASP A 675 -1.47 0.69 23.33
C ASP A 675 -1.67 1.74 22.22
N TYR A 676 -1.19 1.48 20.99
CA TYR A 676 -1.22 2.41 19.87
C TYR A 676 -2.57 3.10 19.70
N TYR A 677 -3.67 2.32 19.71
CA TYR A 677 -5.04 2.81 19.54
C TYR A 677 -5.75 3.18 20.86
N ASP A 678 -5.17 2.87 22.03
CA ASP A 678 -5.83 3.00 23.33
C ASP A 678 -6.23 4.45 23.65
N ASN A 679 -5.55 5.44 23.09
CA ASN A 679 -5.79 6.87 23.36
C ASN A 679 -6.44 7.64 22.19
N TYR A 680 -6.87 6.95 21.13
CA TYR A 680 -7.50 7.61 20.00
C TYR A 680 -8.83 8.26 20.40
N ASP A 681 -9.22 9.33 19.71
CA ASP A 681 -10.52 9.96 19.94
C ASP A 681 -11.64 9.08 19.34
N ARG A 682 -12.47 8.48 20.21
CA ARG A 682 -13.59 7.62 19.81
C ARG A 682 -14.70 8.37 19.06
N LYS A 683 -14.61 9.71 18.95
CA LYS A 683 -15.51 10.57 18.17
C LYS A 683 -14.93 11.02 16.84
N ALA A 684 -13.66 10.75 16.57
CA ALA A 684 -13.05 10.99 15.26
C ALA A 684 -13.61 10.00 14.22
N PRO A 685 -13.33 10.19 12.92
CA PRO A 685 -13.50 9.14 11.92
C PRO A 685 -12.89 7.81 12.39
N LYS A 686 -13.48 6.70 11.98
CA LYS A 686 -13.03 5.35 12.32
C LYS A 686 -11.69 5.03 11.65
N VAL A 687 -11.04 3.98 12.11
CA VAL A 687 -9.81 3.48 11.50
C VAL A 687 -10.09 2.22 10.71
N TYR A 688 -9.61 2.22 9.49
CA TYR A 688 -9.32 1.04 8.71
C TYR A 688 -7.80 0.88 8.67
N LEU A 689 -7.27 -0.22 9.23
CA LEU A 689 -5.85 -0.56 9.09
C LEU A 689 -5.68 -1.34 7.77
N GLY A 690 -5.58 -0.63 6.65
CA GLY A 690 -5.72 -1.24 5.32
C GLY A 690 -4.50 -1.97 4.83
N GLU A 691 -3.31 -1.63 5.32
CA GLU A 691 -2.10 -2.39 5.06
C GLU A 691 -1.25 -2.49 6.31
N TYR A 692 -1.01 -3.72 6.75
CA TYR A 692 0.00 -3.97 7.77
C TYR A 692 0.64 -5.34 7.60
N ALA A 693 1.92 -5.43 7.96
CA ALA A 693 2.61 -6.69 8.19
C ALA A 693 3.81 -6.47 9.10
N ALA A 694 4.16 -7.47 9.90
CA ALA A 694 5.48 -7.48 10.50
C ALA A 694 6.51 -7.82 9.42
N ASN A 695 7.56 -7.04 9.30
CA ASN A 695 8.68 -7.31 8.41
C ASN A 695 9.75 -8.16 9.12
N GLY A 696 10.82 -8.54 8.42
CA GLY A 696 11.91 -9.34 8.98
C GLY A 696 11.91 -10.82 8.58
N ASN A 697 12.95 -11.54 9.03
CA ASN A 697 13.33 -12.84 8.47
C ASN A 697 12.68 -14.06 9.15
N ASN A 698 12.20 -13.93 10.39
CA ASN A 698 11.60 -15.06 11.11
C ASN A 698 10.08 -15.05 10.96
N GLU A 699 9.55 -16.00 10.19
CA GLU A 699 8.12 -16.08 9.89
C GLU A 699 7.23 -16.24 11.13
N LEU A 700 7.69 -17.00 12.12
CA LEU A 700 6.95 -17.22 13.36
C LEU A 700 6.96 -15.98 14.26
N ASP A 701 8.07 -15.23 14.36
CA ASP A 701 8.11 -13.97 15.11
C ASP A 701 7.11 -12.95 14.57
N ARG A 702 7.04 -12.83 13.24
CA ARG A 702 6.09 -11.93 12.56
C ARG A 702 4.65 -12.30 12.92
N ALA A 703 4.28 -13.56 12.73
CA ALA A 703 2.94 -14.04 13.03
C ALA A 703 2.56 -13.88 14.51
N LEU A 704 3.47 -14.16 15.44
CA LEU A 704 3.20 -13.99 16.88
C LEU A 704 3.04 -12.52 17.25
N ALA A 705 3.86 -11.63 16.71
CA ALA A 705 3.75 -10.19 16.92
C ALA A 705 2.43 -9.63 16.34
N GLU A 706 2.08 -10.03 15.11
CA GLU A 706 0.80 -9.70 14.47
C GLU A 706 -0.40 -10.23 15.26
N GLY A 707 -0.33 -11.44 15.79
CA GLY A 707 -1.39 -12.02 16.61
C GLY A 707 -1.59 -11.29 17.93
N ILE A 708 -0.49 -10.85 18.58
CA ILE A 708 -0.56 -9.99 19.78
C ILE A 708 -1.19 -8.65 19.41
N HIS A 709 -0.80 -8.06 18.27
CA HIS A 709 -1.37 -6.82 17.79
C HIS A 709 -2.86 -6.93 17.50
N LEU A 710 -3.31 -8.00 16.85
CA LEU A 710 -4.74 -8.25 16.59
C LEU A 710 -5.57 -8.38 17.88
N CYS A 711 -5.00 -8.90 18.98
CA CYS A 711 -5.67 -8.86 20.28
C CYS A 711 -5.87 -7.42 20.78
N ASN A 712 -4.93 -6.52 20.53
CA ASN A 712 -5.02 -5.10 20.89
C ASN A 712 -5.97 -4.33 19.96
N ILE A 713 -6.02 -4.71 18.69
CA ILE A 713 -6.99 -4.21 17.72
C ILE A 713 -8.40 -4.60 18.16
N GLU A 714 -8.67 -5.85 18.54
CA GLU A 714 -9.98 -6.25 19.04
C GLU A 714 -10.37 -5.49 20.32
N ARG A 715 -9.41 -5.19 21.19
CA ARG A 715 -9.64 -4.32 22.37
C ARG A 715 -10.08 -2.91 22.00
N ASN A 716 -9.62 -2.41 20.86
CA ASN A 716 -9.94 -1.08 20.31
C ASN A 716 -10.83 -1.19 19.07
N GLY A 717 -11.64 -2.25 18.96
CA GLY A 717 -12.52 -2.49 17.81
C GLY A 717 -13.70 -1.52 17.73
N ASP A 718 -13.82 -0.62 18.72
CA ASP A 718 -14.67 0.57 18.71
C ASP A 718 -14.03 1.75 17.96
N VAL A 719 -12.71 1.73 17.73
CA VAL A 719 -11.94 2.70 16.94
C VAL A 719 -11.55 2.09 15.59
N VAL A 720 -10.91 0.92 15.61
CA VAL A 720 -10.46 0.19 14.42
C VAL A 720 -11.58 -0.74 13.97
N GLU A 721 -12.24 -0.40 12.87
CA GLU A 721 -13.39 -1.16 12.39
C GLU A 721 -13.03 -2.24 11.38
N MET A 722 -11.89 -2.09 10.70
CA MET A 722 -11.46 -2.99 9.63
C MET A 722 -9.93 -3.10 9.64
N THR A 723 -9.43 -4.26 9.22
CA THR A 723 -7.99 -4.54 9.08
C THR A 723 -7.75 -5.48 7.90
N SER A 724 -6.64 -5.29 7.20
CA SER A 724 -6.17 -6.23 6.18
C SER A 724 -4.65 -6.30 6.13
N TYR A 725 -4.14 -7.53 6.21
CA TYR A 725 -2.72 -7.79 5.99
C TYR A 725 -2.37 -7.59 4.51
N ALA A 726 -1.18 -7.07 4.23
CA ALA A 726 -0.69 -6.85 2.88
C ALA A 726 0.81 -7.23 2.74
N PRO A 727 1.26 -7.67 1.55
CA PRO A 727 0.45 -8.12 0.41
C PRO A 727 -0.11 -9.54 0.59
N LEU A 728 -1.17 -9.87 -0.16
CA LEU A 728 -1.89 -11.14 0.00
C LEU A 728 -1.21 -12.32 -0.72
N LEU A 729 -0.86 -12.14 -2.00
CA LEU A 729 -0.43 -13.22 -2.89
C LEU A 729 0.95 -12.94 -3.49
N CYS A 730 1.78 -13.97 -3.59
CA CYS A 730 3.02 -13.94 -4.36
C CYS A 730 3.22 -15.22 -5.17
N LYS A 731 3.38 -15.08 -6.49
CA LYS A 731 3.81 -16.19 -7.33
C LYS A 731 5.31 -16.46 -7.10
N ASP A 732 5.68 -17.73 -6.96
CA ASP A 732 7.09 -18.12 -6.79
C ASP A 732 7.95 -17.60 -7.95
N GLY A 733 9.06 -16.94 -7.60
CA GLY A 733 9.98 -16.30 -8.56
C GLY A 733 9.60 -14.86 -8.95
N TYR A 734 8.47 -14.32 -8.46
CA TYR A 734 7.96 -12.98 -8.78
C TYR A 734 7.81 -12.10 -7.53
N HIS A 735 8.85 -12.02 -6.71
CA HIS A 735 8.83 -11.31 -5.43
C HIS A 735 9.01 -9.78 -5.63
N ASN A 736 7.91 -9.03 -5.71
CA ASN A 736 7.96 -7.56 -5.70
C ASN A 736 8.07 -6.98 -4.28
N TRP A 737 7.52 -7.70 -3.30
CA TRP A 737 7.52 -7.36 -1.89
C TRP A 737 7.82 -8.61 -1.05
N ASN A 738 8.16 -8.43 0.23
CA ASN A 738 8.32 -9.54 1.18
C ASN A 738 8.18 -9.03 2.62
N PRO A 739 7.40 -9.69 3.48
CA PRO A 739 6.61 -10.91 3.22
C PRO A 739 5.28 -10.71 2.51
N ASP A 740 4.73 -11.82 2.02
CA ASP A 740 3.36 -11.98 1.51
C ASP A 740 2.63 -13.06 2.31
N MET A 741 1.30 -13.04 2.33
CA MET A 741 0.54 -14.00 3.15
C MET A 741 0.50 -15.43 2.55
N ILE A 742 0.40 -15.54 1.22
CA ILE A 742 0.20 -16.81 0.50
C ILE A 742 1.14 -16.84 -0.71
N TYR A 743 1.94 -17.91 -0.80
CA TYR A 743 2.84 -18.16 -1.93
C TYR A 743 2.30 -19.29 -2.80
N PHE A 744 2.46 -19.20 -4.12
CA PHE A 744 1.90 -20.18 -5.04
C PHE A 744 2.71 -20.37 -6.33
N ASP A 745 2.50 -21.49 -7.01
CA ASP A 745 3.01 -21.77 -8.35
C ASP A 745 1.91 -22.16 -9.35
N ASN A 746 2.28 -22.52 -10.58
CA ASN A 746 1.33 -22.94 -11.62
C ASN A 746 0.74 -24.33 -11.36
N SER A 747 1.40 -25.18 -10.56
CA SER A 747 1.03 -26.58 -10.27
C SER A 747 0.14 -26.74 -9.05
N GLU A 748 -0.50 -25.66 -8.60
CA GLU A 748 -1.37 -25.63 -7.42
C GLU A 748 -0.68 -26.01 -6.10
N ASN A 749 0.65 -25.89 -6.06
CA ASN A 749 1.34 -25.86 -4.78
C ASN A 749 1.09 -24.49 -4.15
N ILE A 750 0.49 -24.49 -2.98
CA ILE A 750 0.24 -23.29 -2.17
C ILE A 750 0.97 -23.44 -0.85
N ARG A 751 1.77 -22.44 -0.49
CA ARG A 751 2.41 -22.33 0.81
C ARG A 751 1.74 -21.23 1.63
N LEU A 752 1.10 -21.65 2.71
CA LEU A 752 0.46 -20.78 3.69
C LEU A 752 1.47 -20.40 4.77
N THR A 753 1.63 -19.11 5.01
CA THR A 753 2.57 -18.58 6.03
C THR A 753 2.04 -18.77 7.46
N GLU A 754 2.88 -18.55 8.47
CA GLU A 754 2.39 -18.48 9.86
C GLU A 754 1.43 -17.29 10.06
N SER A 755 1.65 -16.18 9.35
CA SER A 755 0.74 -15.02 9.33
C SER A 755 -0.63 -15.40 8.78
N TYR A 756 -0.72 -16.20 7.72
CA TYR A 756 -2.00 -16.74 7.23
C TYR A 756 -2.78 -17.48 8.33
N LYS A 757 -2.09 -18.32 9.13
CA LYS A 757 -2.75 -19.07 10.22
C LYS A 757 -3.32 -18.15 11.28
N ILE A 758 -2.61 -17.07 11.62
CA ILE A 758 -3.09 -16.04 12.56
C ILE A 758 -4.31 -15.32 11.97
N GLN A 759 -4.24 -14.86 10.73
CA GLN A 759 -5.38 -14.20 10.07
C GLN A 759 -6.61 -15.11 10.01
N LYS A 760 -6.43 -16.38 9.61
CA LYS A 760 -7.49 -17.41 9.61
C LYS A 760 -8.08 -17.61 11.01
N MET A 761 -7.22 -17.69 12.03
CA MET A 761 -7.64 -17.84 13.43
C MET A 761 -8.56 -16.68 13.86
N PHE A 762 -8.21 -15.43 13.53
CA PHE A 762 -9.01 -14.27 13.89
C PHE A 762 -10.30 -14.17 13.07
N GLY A 763 -10.24 -14.39 11.74
CA GLY A 763 -11.40 -14.30 10.85
C GLY A 763 -12.48 -15.35 11.10
N GLN A 764 -12.09 -16.57 11.49
CA GLN A 764 -13.01 -17.66 11.84
C GLN A 764 -13.64 -17.53 13.22
N HIS A 765 -13.03 -16.78 14.13
CA HIS A 765 -13.45 -16.66 15.53
C HIS A 765 -13.70 -15.19 15.90
N ALA A 766 -14.38 -14.46 15.01
CA ALA A 766 -14.75 -13.07 15.22
C ALA A 766 -15.94 -12.94 16.19
N GLY A 767 -16.17 -11.72 16.68
CA GLY A 767 -17.33 -11.33 17.47
C GLY A 767 -17.66 -9.85 17.25
N ASP A 768 -18.80 -9.40 17.78
CA ASP A 768 -19.28 -8.02 17.70
C ASP A 768 -19.27 -7.31 19.07
N THR A 769 -18.84 -8.02 20.11
CA THR A 769 -18.73 -7.50 21.47
C THR A 769 -17.38 -7.89 22.05
N TYR A 770 -16.56 -6.91 22.40
CA TYR A 770 -15.33 -7.13 23.17
C TYR A 770 -15.64 -7.19 24.67
N ILE A 771 -15.06 -8.16 25.37
CA ILE A 771 -15.15 -8.32 26.83
C ILE A 771 -13.76 -8.06 27.41
N ALA A 772 -13.65 -7.09 28.31
CA ALA A 772 -12.37 -6.75 28.91
C ALA A 772 -11.82 -7.94 29.71
N SER A 773 -10.51 -8.14 29.61
CA SER A 773 -9.79 -9.16 30.38
C SER A 773 -8.47 -8.60 30.91
N GLU A 774 -8.08 -9.02 32.11
CA GLU A 774 -6.84 -8.60 32.74
C GLU A 774 -5.91 -9.79 32.98
N LEU A 775 -4.76 -9.76 32.31
CA LEU A 775 -3.69 -10.76 32.46
C LEU A 775 -2.75 -10.35 33.60
N ASN A 776 -2.70 -11.18 34.64
CA ASN A 776 -1.79 -11.03 35.77
C ASN A 776 -0.42 -11.65 35.46
N LEU A 777 0.47 -10.83 34.89
CA LEU A 777 1.87 -11.12 34.64
C LEU A 777 2.72 -9.85 34.86
N PRO A 778 4.00 -9.98 35.27
CA PRO A 778 4.96 -8.87 35.22
C PRO A 778 5.02 -8.26 33.81
N ALA A 779 5.13 -6.93 33.70
CA ALA A 779 5.11 -6.22 32.42
C ALA A 779 6.12 -6.78 31.39
N ALA A 780 7.33 -7.14 31.85
CA ALA A 780 8.38 -7.75 31.02
C ALA A 780 7.95 -9.08 30.37
N LEU A 781 7.07 -9.86 31.01
CA LEU A 781 6.51 -11.09 30.44
C LEU A 781 5.21 -10.84 29.68
N LYS A 782 4.35 -9.99 30.25
CA LYS A 782 3.02 -9.66 29.73
C LYS A 782 3.07 -9.20 28.28
N ARG A 783 4.07 -8.41 27.90
CA ARG A 783 4.21 -7.91 26.52
C ARG A 783 4.37 -9.01 25.46
N TYR A 784 4.81 -10.21 25.83
CA TYR A 784 4.92 -11.34 24.92
C TYR A 784 3.69 -12.26 24.95
N VAL A 785 2.59 -11.82 25.58
CA VAL A 785 1.35 -12.57 25.66
C VAL A 785 0.18 -11.69 25.23
N GLY A 786 -0.46 -12.06 24.13
CA GLY A 786 -1.68 -11.41 23.64
C GLY A 786 -2.91 -12.17 24.13
N THR A 787 -3.92 -11.45 24.61
CA THR A 787 -5.21 -12.04 24.99
C THR A 787 -6.36 -11.17 24.50
N SER A 788 -7.37 -11.78 23.91
CA SER A 788 -8.62 -11.11 23.52
C SER A 788 -9.82 -12.01 23.80
N VAL A 789 -10.90 -11.41 24.31
CA VAL A 789 -12.18 -12.09 24.54
C VAL A 789 -13.26 -11.37 23.75
N VAL A 790 -13.83 -12.06 22.76
CA VAL A 790 -14.90 -11.53 21.93
C VAL A 790 -16.12 -12.45 21.98
N LYS A 791 -17.30 -11.86 21.91
CA LYS A 791 -18.57 -12.56 21.81
C LYS A 791 -19.23 -12.24 20.48
N ASP A 792 -19.68 -13.26 19.79
CA ASP A 792 -20.58 -13.13 18.65
C ASP A 792 -22.02 -13.13 19.18
N SER A 793 -22.68 -11.97 19.15
CA SER A 793 -24.05 -11.85 19.65
C SER A 793 -25.07 -12.65 18.83
N LYS A 794 -24.80 -12.94 17.55
CA LYS A 794 -25.70 -13.70 16.66
C LYS A 794 -25.73 -15.18 17.02
N THR A 795 -24.56 -15.78 17.27
CA THR A 795 -24.45 -17.20 17.64
C THR A 795 -24.44 -17.45 19.14
N GLY A 796 -24.16 -16.42 19.94
CA GLY A 796 -24.00 -16.51 21.40
C GLY A 796 -22.63 -17.02 21.85
N LYS A 797 -21.75 -17.42 20.92
CA LYS A 797 -20.42 -17.97 21.22
C LYS A 797 -19.48 -16.90 21.75
N THR A 798 -18.66 -17.28 22.72
CA THR A 798 -17.59 -16.44 23.28
C THR A 798 -16.24 -17.10 23.04
N TRP A 799 -15.32 -16.35 22.46
CA TRP A 799 -13.99 -16.83 22.08
C TRP A 799 -12.94 -16.13 22.92
N LEU A 800 -12.04 -16.91 23.52
CA LEU A 800 -10.76 -16.44 24.06
C LEU A 800 -9.66 -16.78 23.06
N LYS A 801 -8.97 -15.75 22.57
CA LYS A 801 -7.76 -15.88 21.75
C LYS A 801 -6.55 -15.63 22.63
N VAL A 802 -5.58 -16.52 22.58
CA VAL A 802 -4.31 -16.38 23.32
C VAL A 802 -3.14 -16.58 22.37
N VAL A 803 -2.20 -15.64 22.39
CA VAL A 803 -0.93 -15.71 21.65
C VAL A 803 0.19 -15.71 22.68
N ASN A 804 1.02 -16.75 22.70
CA ASN A 804 2.14 -16.91 23.60
C ASN A 804 3.45 -16.83 22.82
N ALA A 805 4.11 -15.67 22.83
CA ALA A 805 5.43 -15.50 22.20
C ALA A 805 6.60 -15.91 23.11
N LEU A 806 6.32 -16.36 24.34
CA LEU A 806 7.36 -16.78 25.27
C LEU A 806 7.88 -18.19 24.93
N PRO A 807 9.17 -18.48 25.20
CA PRO A 807 9.77 -19.81 25.02
C PRO A 807 9.40 -20.81 26.13
N ARG A 808 8.27 -20.62 26.81
CA ARG A 808 7.74 -21.49 27.88
C ARG A 808 6.25 -21.75 27.69
N VAL A 809 5.78 -22.87 28.22
CA VAL A 809 4.34 -23.16 28.29
C VAL A 809 3.68 -22.10 29.17
N LEU A 810 2.62 -21.48 28.66
CA LEU A 810 1.79 -20.55 29.43
C LEU A 810 0.60 -21.30 30.01
N LYS A 811 0.62 -21.52 31.33
CA LYS A 811 -0.49 -22.12 32.08
C LYS A 811 -1.42 -21.01 32.58
N LEU A 812 -2.55 -20.85 31.89
CA LEU A 812 -3.48 -19.75 32.11
C LEU A 812 -4.69 -20.22 32.90
N ASN A 813 -4.86 -19.70 34.11
CA ASN A 813 -6.04 -19.92 34.94
C ASN A 813 -7.08 -18.86 34.63
N LEU A 814 -8.20 -19.28 34.05
CA LEU A 814 -9.31 -18.42 33.64
C LEU A 814 -10.27 -18.25 34.81
N ASN A 815 -10.62 -17.00 35.10
CA ASN A 815 -11.62 -16.60 36.09
C ASN A 815 -12.69 -15.70 35.44
N GLY A 816 -13.90 -15.67 36.00
CA GLY A 816 -14.99 -14.76 35.58
C GLY A 816 -16.06 -15.40 34.68
N LEU A 817 -15.77 -16.55 34.04
CA LEU A 817 -16.72 -17.37 33.28
C LEU A 817 -16.57 -18.86 33.65
N GLY A 818 -16.46 -19.14 34.95
CA GLY A 818 -16.09 -20.45 35.48
C GLY A 818 -14.56 -20.62 35.63
N ASN A 819 -14.13 -21.56 36.46
CA ASN A 819 -12.71 -21.84 36.69
C ASN A 819 -12.24 -22.91 35.70
N LYS A 820 -11.34 -22.53 34.78
CA LYS A 820 -10.75 -23.43 33.79
C LYS A 820 -9.27 -23.12 33.67
N THR A 821 -8.43 -24.13 33.53
CA THR A 821 -7.02 -23.96 33.21
C THR A 821 -6.78 -24.39 31.78
N VAL A 822 -6.07 -23.56 31.01
CA VAL A 822 -5.64 -23.87 29.64
C VAL A 822 -4.12 -23.74 29.56
N GLU A 823 -3.50 -24.59 28.73
CA GLU A 823 -2.04 -24.59 28.52
C GLU A 823 -1.76 -24.21 27.08
N ILE A 824 -1.07 -23.10 26.89
CA ILE A 824 -0.65 -22.62 25.57
C ILE A 824 0.82 -22.98 25.39
N GLN A 825 1.15 -23.65 24.29
CA GLN A 825 2.51 -24.10 24.03
C GLN A 825 3.47 -22.90 23.86
N PRO A 826 4.80 -23.11 24.02
CA PRO A 826 5.78 -22.08 23.74
C PRO A 826 5.64 -21.59 22.29
N ARG A 827 5.75 -20.28 22.08
CA ARG A 827 5.78 -19.67 20.74
C ARG A 827 4.63 -20.15 19.83
N SER A 828 3.42 -20.15 20.37
CA SER A 828 2.21 -20.61 19.67
C SER A 828 0.99 -19.75 20.00
N SER A 829 -0.10 -19.96 19.26
CA SER A 829 -1.41 -19.35 19.52
C SER A 829 -2.51 -20.41 19.63
N GLN A 830 -3.61 -20.06 20.30
CA GLN A 830 -4.77 -20.93 20.48
C GLN A 830 -6.06 -20.12 20.63
N VAL A 831 -7.17 -20.68 20.15
CA VAL A 831 -8.53 -20.20 20.44
C VAL A 831 -9.26 -21.18 21.34
N ILE A 832 -10.00 -20.66 22.31
CA ILE A 832 -10.81 -21.42 23.26
C ILE A 832 -12.25 -20.89 23.21
N GLU A 833 -13.22 -21.78 22.97
CA GLU A 833 -14.64 -21.47 23.23
C GLU A 833 -14.87 -21.49 24.76
N LEU A 834 -15.44 -20.40 25.28
CA LEU A 834 -15.68 -20.16 26.71
C LEU A 834 -17.09 -20.54 27.16
#